data_AF-A0A5S5C7B9-F1
#
_entry.id   AF-A0A5S5C7B9-F1
#
_cell.length_a   1.000
_cell.length_b   1.000
_cell.length_c   1.000
_cell.angle_alpha   90.00
_cell.angle_beta   90.00
_cell.angle_gamma   90.00
#
_symmetry.space_group_name_H-M   'P 1'
#
loop_
_entity.id
_entity.type
_entity.pdbx_description
1 polymer ?
#
loop_
_entity_poly.entity_id
_entity_poly.type
_entity_poly.pdbx_seq_one_letter_code
_entity_poly.pdbx_strand_id
1 'polypeptide(L)'
;MKTTPLVRVRDRELSLWQSVVAEEALKETDHKSKKEETLTIAAMQEHPMIAATNRHIAKVFKSEYAAPVGLSQTPRKEASAVVKQSYISELCFHMARATIREDLEQLKELKEKYRKYSDDDPGFLKCILVYKAFHDTYKGVLKYNSWEGKGMDYGLIKYKIPNDAKVAIIGDWGTGMTDAYQLLKTLLFTHNPDVLIHLGDIYYSGTPFECAQNFSKIIDLAFKNYGKRIPVFSIPGNHDYYAFGYGYYKMIKGLNKKFPSAVQDSSFFCLRTEDNRWQFLGMDTSYYDSYPLNQIDTYYAGPWLRKDEIAWHYDKLKKFKGASILLSHHQLFSGNAKINGTFSKYGSYPYLNKYLLDTFRPFLDNKVAAWLWGHEHNQVIFKNGLFGLSKGRLVGASAFEQPTKTDPYKLNYNSVPLNTKYKLKIENGYYNHSYAIIDLTYRENPAGSVKIEYYEYPSWGKEVPDPIPDTPFKMFEEKIALTPKPKGNALKYKQDIKVNMEGGIDYIIKIKKNAVGGQYYPRVGKKPIRMQLLGGSGNVKDGDVVQIQSLESGLGQYNLLGAFSTPALYYYYSWGDNTKWIIKKVNKKKDTTIYESDAVYFINKKYDNQYLCPLIQVNYRGATSLTTDEKVPACWYLKVF
;
A
#
# COMPACT_ATOMS: atom_id res chain seq x y z
N MET A 1 7.11 -25.45 -21.03
CA MET A 1 7.15 -24.10 -21.66
C MET A 1 7.93 -23.18 -20.74
N LYS A 2 8.68 -22.22 -21.30
CA LYS A 2 9.33 -21.19 -20.48
C LYS A 2 8.33 -20.06 -20.22
N THR A 3 8.17 -19.65 -18.98
CA THR A 3 7.47 -18.42 -18.59
C THR A 3 8.50 -17.31 -18.44
N THR A 4 8.19 -16.09 -18.89
CA THR A 4 9.03 -14.92 -18.63
C THR A 4 8.27 -14.02 -17.66
N PRO A 5 8.85 -13.66 -16.49
CA PRO A 5 8.17 -12.82 -15.51
C PRO A 5 7.77 -11.46 -16.08
N LEU A 6 6.70 -10.88 -15.54
CA LEU A 6 6.26 -9.54 -15.90
C LEU A 6 7.35 -8.49 -15.56
N VAL A 7 7.68 -7.65 -16.54
CA VAL A 7 8.50 -6.44 -16.31
C VAL A 7 7.59 -5.28 -15.94
N ARG A 8 7.84 -4.64 -14.80
CA ARG A 8 7.14 -3.40 -14.41
C ARG A 8 7.96 -2.17 -14.75
N VAL A 9 7.27 -1.04 -14.84
CA VAL A 9 7.88 0.26 -15.04
C VAL A 9 7.24 1.29 -14.13
N ARG A 10 8.05 2.20 -13.57
CA ARG A 10 7.57 3.34 -12.77
C ARG A 10 7.30 4.56 -13.64
N ASP A 11 6.65 4.37 -14.77
CA ASP A 11 6.21 5.44 -15.66
C ASP A 11 4.82 5.08 -16.20
N ARG A 12 3.85 5.97 -15.98
CA ARG A 12 2.44 5.70 -16.33
C ARG A 12 2.26 5.56 -17.84
N GLU A 13 2.91 6.43 -18.61
CA GLU A 13 2.80 6.45 -20.08
C GLU A 13 3.44 5.19 -20.67
N LEU A 14 4.59 4.79 -20.15
CA LEU A 14 5.27 3.58 -20.61
C LEU A 14 4.57 2.30 -20.13
N SER A 15 3.93 2.32 -18.95
CA SER A 15 3.08 1.21 -18.51
C SER A 15 1.84 1.05 -19.40
N LEU A 16 1.20 2.15 -19.80
CA LEU A 16 0.14 2.12 -20.80
C LEU A 16 0.65 1.62 -22.16
N TRP A 17 1.87 1.98 -22.57
CA TRP A 17 2.50 1.45 -23.78
C TRP A 17 2.67 -0.09 -23.71
N GLN A 18 3.08 -0.65 -22.56
CA GLN A 18 3.12 -2.11 -22.38
C GLN A 18 1.75 -2.74 -22.63
N SER A 19 0.70 -2.16 -22.06
CA SER A 19 -0.67 -2.66 -22.20
C SER A 19 -1.15 -2.61 -23.65
N VAL A 20 -0.87 -1.51 -24.37
CA VAL A 20 -1.22 -1.36 -25.78
C VAL A 20 -0.48 -2.37 -26.64
N VAL A 21 0.82 -2.57 -26.40
CA VAL A 21 1.62 -3.56 -27.12
C VAL A 21 1.11 -4.97 -26.86
N ALA A 22 0.81 -5.31 -25.60
CA ALA A 22 0.30 -6.61 -25.23
C ALA A 22 -1.07 -6.90 -25.87
N GLU A 23 -1.97 -5.91 -25.89
CA GLU A 23 -3.27 -6.02 -26.55
C GLU A 23 -3.14 -6.29 -28.06
N GLU A 24 -2.28 -5.54 -28.75
CA GLU A 24 -2.09 -5.70 -30.20
C GLU A 24 -1.39 -7.02 -30.55
N ALA A 25 -0.40 -7.43 -29.77
CA ALA A 25 0.25 -8.73 -29.94
C ALA A 25 -0.77 -9.87 -29.85
N LEU A 26 -1.68 -9.81 -28.86
CA LEU A 26 -2.70 -10.83 -28.62
C LEU A 26 -3.72 -10.90 -29.76
N LYS A 27 -4.19 -9.76 -30.26
CA LYS A 27 -5.06 -9.71 -31.45
C LYS A 27 -4.40 -10.35 -32.67
N GLU A 28 -3.11 -10.07 -32.92
CA GLU A 28 -2.40 -10.66 -34.05
C GLU A 28 -2.28 -12.19 -33.92
N THR A 29 -2.06 -12.68 -32.70
CA THR A 29 -1.92 -14.11 -32.44
C THR A 29 -3.26 -14.85 -32.56
N ASP A 30 -4.35 -14.26 -32.05
CA ASP A 30 -5.71 -14.79 -32.19
C ASP A 30 -6.12 -14.89 -33.67
N HIS A 31 -5.77 -13.90 -34.50
CA HIS A 31 -6.01 -13.95 -35.95
C HIS A 31 -5.27 -15.10 -36.65
N LYS A 32 -4.10 -15.51 -36.14
CA LYS A 32 -3.26 -16.57 -36.72
C LYS A 32 -3.60 -17.97 -36.20
N SER A 33 -4.11 -18.11 -34.97
CA SER A 33 -4.19 -19.41 -34.29
C SER A 33 -5.41 -20.28 -34.61
N LYS A 34 -6.51 -19.73 -35.15
CA LYS A 34 -7.78 -20.45 -35.49
C LYS A 34 -8.35 -21.39 -34.38
N LYS A 35 -7.79 -21.42 -33.17
CA LYS A 35 -8.17 -22.31 -32.06
C LYS A 35 -8.79 -21.49 -30.93
N GLU A 36 -9.89 -21.97 -30.38
CA GLU A 36 -10.63 -21.38 -29.25
C GLU A 36 -9.92 -21.49 -27.88
N GLU A 37 -8.61 -21.71 -27.84
CA GLU A 37 -7.87 -21.67 -26.58
C GLU A 37 -7.69 -20.21 -26.15
N THR A 38 -8.07 -19.89 -24.91
CA THR A 38 -7.92 -18.54 -24.35
C THR A 38 -6.42 -18.25 -24.17
N LEU A 39 -5.78 -17.67 -25.18
CA LEU A 39 -4.40 -17.20 -25.09
C LEU A 39 -4.32 -16.08 -24.05
N THR A 40 -3.57 -16.33 -22.97
CA THR A 40 -3.31 -15.36 -21.90
C THR A 40 -2.06 -14.55 -22.25
N ILE A 41 -1.90 -13.35 -21.68
CA ILE A 41 -0.68 -12.54 -21.84
C ILE A 41 0.58 -13.32 -21.39
N ALA A 42 0.43 -14.29 -20.49
CA ALA A 42 1.48 -15.20 -20.05
C ALA A 42 2.02 -16.11 -21.15
N ALA A 43 1.13 -16.66 -21.99
CA ALA A 43 1.50 -17.48 -23.14
C ALA A 43 2.24 -16.66 -24.22
N MET A 44 2.24 -15.33 -24.09
CA MET A 44 2.76 -14.39 -25.08
C MET A 44 4.01 -13.63 -24.65
N GLN A 45 4.59 -13.91 -23.47
CA GLN A 45 5.78 -13.18 -23.03
C GLN A 45 6.99 -13.35 -23.99
N GLU A 46 6.99 -14.42 -24.78
CA GLU A 46 7.97 -14.66 -25.85
C GLU A 46 7.60 -14.00 -27.20
N HIS A 47 6.43 -13.38 -27.32
CA HIS A 47 6.02 -12.66 -28.53
C HIS A 47 7.03 -11.54 -28.83
N PRO A 48 7.52 -11.38 -30.08
CA PRO A 48 8.57 -10.43 -30.42
C PRO A 48 8.29 -9.00 -29.94
N MET A 49 7.04 -8.52 -30.06
CA MET A 49 6.65 -7.19 -29.59
C MET A 49 6.74 -7.03 -28.07
N ILE A 50 6.33 -8.04 -27.30
CA ILE A 50 6.35 -8.01 -25.83
C ILE A 50 7.80 -8.10 -25.34
N ALA A 51 8.57 -9.06 -25.86
CA ALA A 51 9.99 -9.22 -25.53
C ALA A 51 10.82 -7.96 -25.86
N ALA A 52 10.58 -7.35 -27.03
CA ALA A 52 11.24 -6.10 -27.43
C ALA A 52 10.85 -4.92 -26.54
N THR A 53 9.59 -4.82 -26.12
CA THR A 53 9.12 -3.77 -25.21
C THR A 53 9.68 -3.94 -23.80
N ASN A 54 9.74 -5.16 -23.28
CA ASN A 54 10.40 -5.47 -22.02
C ASN A 54 11.90 -5.07 -22.06
N ARG A 55 12.57 -5.31 -23.19
CA ARG A 55 13.97 -4.87 -23.39
C ARG A 55 14.11 -3.35 -23.51
N HIS A 56 13.18 -2.67 -24.19
CA HIS A 56 13.12 -1.22 -24.24
C HIS A 56 13.03 -0.63 -22.83
N ILE A 57 12.10 -1.13 -22.01
CA ILE A 57 11.91 -0.67 -20.62
C ILE A 57 13.17 -0.89 -19.79
N ALA A 58 13.80 -2.07 -19.88
CA ALA A 58 15.03 -2.39 -19.17
C ALA A 58 16.21 -1.45 -19.53
N LYS A 59 16.21 -0.83 -20.71
CA LYS A 59 17.20 0.18 -21.11
C LYS A 59 16.91 1.55 -20.50
N VAL A 60 15.63 1.97 -20.50
CA VAL A 60 15.20 3.27 -19.96
C VAL A 60 15.44 3.33 -18.46
N PHE A 61 15.25 2.20 -17.77
CA PHE A 61 15.45 2.08 -16.32
C PHE A 61 16.67 1.20 -16.02
N LYS A 62 17.89 1.79 -15.99
CA LYS A 62 19.13 1.09 -15.56
C LYS A 62 19.00 0.44 -14.16
N SER A 63 18.03 0.89 -13.37
CA SER A 63 17.47 0.23 -12.18
C SER A 63 16.03 0.71 -11.99
N GLU A 64 15.23 0.03 -11.16
CA GLU A 64 13.84 0.42 -10.78
C GLU A 64 13.70 1.86 -10.21
N TYR A 65 14.82 2.58 -10.01
CA TYR A 65 14.89 3.91 -9.37
C TYR A 65 15.48 5.00 -10.28
N ALA A 66 15.73 4.74 -11.56
CA ALA A 66 16.31 5.74 -12.48
C ALA A 66 15.22 6.62 -13.14
N ALA A 67 15.50 7.92 -13.35
CA ALA A 67 14.67 8.77 -14.21
C ALA A 67 14.74 8.30 -15.68
N PRO A 68 13.72 8.59 -16.52
CA PRO A 68 13.74 8.22 -17.92
C PRO A 68 14.98 8.81 -18.61
N VAL A 69 15.77 7.96 -19.25
CA VAL A 69 16.87 8.39 -20.12
C VAL A 69 16.25 8.88 -21.43
N GLY A 70 16.84 9.90 -22.07
CA GLY A 70 16.48 10.27 -23.45
C GLY A 70 16.67 9.10 -24.43
N LEU A 71 16.29 9.31 -25.69
CA LEU A 71 16.37 8.27 -26.73
C LEU A 71 17.72 7.52 -26.71
N SER A 72 17.66 6.20 -26.69
CA SER A 72 18.85 5.35 -26.68
C SER A 72 19.68 5.53 -27.94
N GLN A 73 20.97 5.18 -27.85
CA GLN A 73 21.87 5.24 -29.00
C GLN A 73 21.36 4.32 -30.12
N THR A 74 21.33 4.88 -31.33
CA THR A 74 20.96 4.20 -32.57
C THR A 74 21.75 2.88 -32.72
N PRO A 75 21.07 1.72 -32.89
CA PRO A 75 21.75 0.45 -33.09
C PRO A 75 22.60 0.42 -34.37
N ARG A 76 23.74 -0.27 -34.32
CA ARG A 76 24.55 -0.59 -35.52
C ARG A 76 23.73 -1.43 -36.52
N LYS A 77 24.05 -1.36 -37.81
CA LYS A 77 23.31 -2.09 -38.87
C LYS A 77 23.31 -3.60 -38.63
N GLU A 78 24.40 -4.13 -38.09
CA GLU A 78 24.67 -5.55 -37.82
C GLU A 78 24.09 -6.02 -36.46
N ALA A 79 23.39 -5.14 -35.73
CA ALA A 79 22.75 -5.51 -34.48
C ALA A 79 21.70 -6.61 -34.71
N SER A 80 21.51 -7.48 -33.71
CA SER A 80 20.49 -8.53 -33.79
C SER A 80 19.08 -7.95 -33.87
N ALA A 81 18.13 -8.71 -34.44
CA ALA A 81 16.74 -8.31 -34.59
C ALA A 81 16.12 -7.85 -33.26
N VAL A 82 16.38 -8.56 -32.16
CA VAL A 82 15.88 -8.19 -30.82
C VAL A 82 16.38 -6.82 -30.36
N VAL A 83 17.61 -6.42 -30.72
CA VAL A 83 18.15 -5.09 -30.39
C VAL A 83 17.45 -4.01 -31.20
N LYS A 84 17.24 -4.25 -32.50
CA LYS A 84 16.55 -3.32 -33.40
C LYS A 84 15.08 -3.16 -33.02
N GLN A 85 14.36 -4.25 -32.78
CA GLN A 85 12.96 -4.25 -32.36
C GLN A 85 12.75 -3.52 -31.03
N SER A 86 13.68 -3.67 -30.07
CA SER A 86 13.67 -2.88 -28.84
C SER A 86 13.81 -1.38 -29.10
N TYR A 87 14.64 -0.97 -30.06
CA TYR A 87 14.76 0.43 -30.46
C TYR A 87 13.51 0.93 -31.21
N ILE A 88 12.86 0.08 -32.02
CA ILE A 88 11.61 0.41 -32.70
C ILE A 88 10.47 0.64 -31.68
N SER A 89 10.36 -0.20 -30.64
CA SER A 89 9.40 -0.01 -29.54
C SER A 89 9.59 1.37 -28.88
N GLU A 90 10.84 1.78 -28.65
CA GLU A 90 11.19 3.09 -28.11
C GLU A 90 10.79 4.23 -29.04
N LEU A 91 11.17 4.16 -30.31
CA LEU A 91 10.80 5.17 -31.30
C LEU A 91 9.27 5.30 -31.41
N CYS A 92 8.54 4.20 -31.50
CA CYS A 92 7.08 4.21 -31.63
C CYS A 92 6.40 4.75 -30.36
N PHE A 93 6.91 4.43 -29.17
CA PHE A 93 6.44 5.04 -27.93
C PHE A 93 6.61 6.57 -27.95
N HIS A 94 7.79 7.06 -28.33
CA HIS A 94 8.03 8.49 -28.46
C HIS A 94 7.16 9.14 -29.55
N MET A 95 6.92 8.45 -30.67
CA MET A 95 6.01 8.92 -31.71
C MET A 95 4.57 9.01 -31.20
N ALA A 96 4.13 8.06 -30.37
CA ALA A 96 2.80 8.10 -29.74
C ALA A 96 2.65 9.31 -28.81
N ARG A 97 3.68 9.62 -28.01
CA ARG A 97 3.70 10.83 -27.16
C ARG A 97 3.69 12.11 -27.98
N ALA A 98 4.52 12.19 -29.01
CA ALA A 98 4.57 13.34 -29.92
C ALA A 98 3.23 13.55 -30.63
N THR A 99 2.57 12.46 -31.05
CA THR A 99 1.24 12.49 -31.67
C THR A 99 0.17 13.05 -30.74
N ILE A 100 0.18 12.67 -29.45
CA ILE A 100 -0.75 13.20 -28.44
C ILE A 100 -0.49 14.67 -28.12
N ARG A 101 0.78 15.10 -28.16
CA ARG A 101 1.19 16.49 -27.89
C ARG A 101 1.09 17.39 -29.10
N GLU A 102 0.70 16.85 -30.26
CA GLU A 102 0.69 17.56 -31.53
C GLU A 102 2.07 18.15 -31.91
N ASP A 103 3.15 17.51 -31.46
CA ASP A 103 4.54 17.92 -31.74
C ASP A 103 4.99 17.37 -33.11
N LEU A 104 4.66 18.11 -34.17
CA LEU A 104 4.91 17.70 -35.56
C LEU A 104 6.41 17.62 -35.91
N GLU A 105 7.23 18.49 -35.33
CA GLU A 105 8.67 18.50 -35.56
C GLU A 105 9.33 17.25 -34.97
N GLN A 106 9.05 16.96 -33.69
CA GLN A 106 9.53 15.73 -33.06
C GLN A 106 9.03 14.48 -33.80
N LEU A 107 7.77 14.48 -34.25
CA LEU A 107 7.21 13.37 -35.00
C LEU A 107 7.94 13.16 -36.34
N LYS A 108 8.33 14.23 -37.03
CA LYS A 108 9.10 14.15 -38.28
C LYS A 108 10.48 13.53 -38.02
N GLU A 109 11.22 14.02 -37.03
CA GLU A 109 12.54 13.48 -36.66
C GLU A 109 12.48 11.98 -36.29
N LEU A 110 11.47 11.60 -35.50
CA LEU A 110 11.29 10.21 -35.09
C LEU A 110 10.93 9.31 -36.28
N LYS A 111 10.10 9.77 -37.21
CA LYS A 111 9.76 9.04 -38.45
C LYS A 111 10.99 8.81 -39.33
N GLU A 112 11.87 9.79 -39.46
CA GLU A 112 13.12 9.65 -40.22
C GLU A 112 14.06 8.60 -39.59
N LYS A 113 14.14 8.56 -38.26
CA LYS A 113 14.88 7.51 -37.54
C LYS A 113 14.22 6.13 -37.71
N TYR A 114 12.90 6.05 -37.57
CA TYR A 114 12.11 4.82 -37.71
C TYR A 114 12.25 4.18 -39.09
N ARG A 115 12.21 4.97 -40.17
CA ARG A 115 12.33 4.47 -41.56
C ARG A 115 13.58 3.63 -41.82
N LYS A 116 14.67 3.84 -41.07
CA LYS A 116 15.91 3.05 -41.20
C LYS A 116 15.77 1.62 -40.68
N TYR A 117 14.71 1.34 -39.93
CA TYR A 117 14.46 0.07 -39.23
C TYR A 117 13.06 -0.49 -39.52
N SER A 118 12.28 0.11 -40.43
CA SER A 118 10.88 -0.25 -40.63
C SER A 118 10.67 -1.70 -41.08
N ASP A 119 11.63 -2.27 -41.81
CA ASP A 119 11.57 -3.66 -42.26
C ASP A 119 11.71 -4.67 -41.11
N ASP A 120 12.24 -4.22 -39.96
CA ASP A 120 12.37 -5.00 -38.74
C ASP A 120 11.18 -4.78 -37.77
N ASP A 121 10.15 -4.00 -38.14
CA ASP A 121 8.99 -3.71 -37.26
C ASP A 121 8.02 -4.91 -37.16
N PRO A 122 7.90 -5.55 -35.97
CA PRO A 122 6.95 -6.63 -35.77
C PRO A 122 5.48 -6.16 -35.64
N GLY A 123 5.21 -4.85 -35.66
CA GLY A 123 3.83 -4.30 -35.62
C GLY A 123 3.64 -3.08 -34.70
N PHE A 124 4.70 -2.47 -34.18
CA PHE A 124 4.64 -1.34 -33.25
C PHE A 124 3.98 -0.09 -33.85
N LEU A 125 4.04 0.09 -35.16
CA LEU A 125 3.41 1.23 -35.81
C LEU A 125 1.89 1.30 -35.52
N LYS A 126 1.22 0.15 -35.41
CA LYS A 126 -0.23 0.08 -35.06
C LYS A 126 -0.50 0.51 -33.62
N CYS A 127 0.42 0.20 -32.70
CA CYS A 127 0.31 0.55 -31.28
C CYS A 127 0.23 2.07 -31.07
N ILE A 128 0.81 2.89 -31.96
CA ILE A 128 0.72 4.35 -31.89
C ILE A 128 -0.75 4.83 -31.93
N LEU A 129 -1.55 4.26 -32.83
CA LEU A 129 -2.95 4.63 -33.00
C LEU A 129 -3.80 4.19 -31.81
N VAL A 130 -3.54 2.98 -31.28
CA VAL A 130 -4.25 2.46 -30.10
C VAL A 130 -3.91 3.29 -28.85
N TYR A 131 -2.63 3.66 -28.69
CA TYR A 131 -2.19 4.53 -27.60
C TYR A 131 -2.85 5.92 -27.69
N LYS A 132 -2.90 6.51 -28.90
CA LYS A 132 -3.60 7.78 -29.13
C LYS A 132 -5.11 7.64 -28.84
N ALA A 133 -5.76 6.60 -29.33
CA ALA A 133 -7.18 6.37 -29.09
C ALA A 133 -7.51 6.23 -27.60
N PHE A 134 -6.62 5.58 -26.83
CA PHE A 134 -6.75 5.51 -25.37
C PHE A 134 -6.71 6.91 -24.74
N HIS A 135 -5.74 7.73 -25.12
CA HIS A 135 -5.63 9.11 -24.66
C HIS A 135 -6.86 9.96 -25.06
N ASP A 136 -7.30 9.89 -26.31
CA ASP A 136 -8.44 10.66 -26.81
C ASP A 136 -9.76 10.28 -26.11
N THR A 137 -9.92 8.98 -25.79
CA THR A 137 -11.14 8.45 -25.16
C THR A 137 -11.28 8.95 -23.71
N TYR A 138 -10.19 8.90 -22.93
CA TYR A 138 -10.26 9.16 -21.49
C TYR A 138 -9.73 10.54 -21.08
N LYS A 139 -8.99 11.22 -21.97
CA LYS A 139 -8.49 12.60 -21.83
C LYS A 139 -7.72 12.86 -20.53
N GLY A 140 -7.03 11.85 -20.00
CA GLY A 140 -6.28 11.97 -18.75
C GLY A 140 -7.13 12.02 -17.47
N VAL A 141 -8.46 11.87 -17.58
CA VAL A 141 -9.38 12.03 -16.45
C VAL A 141 -9.53 10.72 -15.70
N LEU A 142 -9.09 10.68 -14.44
CA LEU A 142 -9.31 9.53 -13.58
C LEU A 142 -10.81 9.33 -13.33
N LYS A 143 -11.28 8.09 -13.49
CA LYS A 143 -12.63 7.72 -13.09
C LYS A 143 -12.71 7.53 -11.58
N TYR A 144 -13.72 8.10 -10.95
CA TYR A 144 -14.06 7.78 -9.57
C TYR A 144 -15.57 7.78 -9.37
N ASN A 145 -16.12 6.69 -8.85
CA ASN A 145 -17.54 6.61 -8.58
C ASN A 145 -17.81 6.96 -7.10
N SER A 146 -18.14 8.23 -6.83
CA SER A 146 -18.48 8.72 -5.48
C SER A 146 -19.87 8.31 -5.03
N TRP A 147 -20.08 8.32 -3.71
CA TRP A 147 -21.39 8.23 -3.04
C TRP A 147 -22.15 9.56 -3.05
N GLU A 148 -21.47 10.69 -3.27
CA GLU A 148 -22.09 12.01 -3.32
C GLU A 148 -23.19 12.01 -4.41
N GLY A 149 -24.38 12.50 -4.05
CA GLY A 149 -25.58 12.45 -4.91
C GLY A 149 -26.29 11.08 -4.96
N LYS A 150 -25.72 10.01 -4.38
CA LYS A 150 -26.32 8.66 -4.32
C LYS A 150 -26.69 8.21 -2.92
N GLY A 151 -26.21 8.91 -1.89
CA GLY A 151 -26.47 8.65 -0.48
C GLY A 151 -25.43 7.76 0.19
N MET A 152 -25.42 7.78 1.53
CA MET A 152 -24.41 7.08 2.35
C MET A 152 -24.39 5.56 2.15
N ASP A 153 -25.48 4.94 1.69
CA ASP A 153 -25.52 3.49 1.46
C ASP A 153 -24.91 3.08 0.12
N TYR A 154 -24.52 4.04 -0.73
CA TYR A 154 -23.70 3.72 -1.89
C TYR A 154 -22.39 3.06 -1.46
N GLY A 155 -22.06 1.91 -2.05
CA GLY A 155 -20.92 1.08 -1.63
C GLY A 155 -21.19 0.15 -0.43
N LEU A 156 -22.34 0.24 0.24
CA LEU A 156 -22.79 -0.82 1.16
C LEU A 156 -23.39 -1.96 0.33
N ILE A 157 -22.70 -3.09 0.27
CA ILE A 157 -23.11 -4.23 -0.53
C ILE A 157 -24.35 -4.87 0.11
N LYS A 158 -25.38 -5.15 -0.70
CA LYS A 158 -26.64 -5.74 -0.22
C LYS A 158 -26.48 -7.20 0.17
N TYR A 159 -25.62 -7.93 -0.54
CA TYR A 159 -25.24 -9.31 -0.24
C TYR A 159 -24.67 -9.38 1.18
N LYS A 160 -25.17 -10.34 1.95
CA LYS A 160 -24.70 -10.64 3.29
C LYS A 160 -23.81 -11.87 3.24
N ILE A 161 -22.66 -11.78 3.89
CA ILE A 161 -21.75 -12.91 4.04
C ILE A 161 -22.40 -13.90 5.03
N PRO A 162 -22.54 -15.19 4.68
CA PRO A 162 -23.04 -16.19 5.63
C PRO A 162 -22.26 -16.18 6.94
N ASN A 163 -22.93 -16.47 8.05
CA ASN A 163 -22.29 -16.43 9.36
C ASN A 163 -21.18 -17.48 9.54
N ASP A 164 -21.22 -18.55 8.77
CA ASP A 164 -20.26 -19.65 8.75
C ASP A 164 -19.35 -19.60 7.50
N ALA A 165 -19.28 -18.45 6.83
CA ALA A 165 -18.54 -18.32 5.58
C ALA A 165 -17.01 -18.39 5.74
N LYS A 166 -16.36 -18.83 4.65
CA LYS A 166 -14.93 -18.60 4.41
C LYS A 166 -14.73 -17.48 3.39
N VAL A 167 -13.95 -16.47 3.76
CA VAL A 167 -13.60 -15.33 2.91
C VAL A 167 -12.15 -15.45 2.45
N ALA A 168 -11.93 -15.64 1.15
CA ALA A 168 -10.61 -15.68 0.56
C ALA A 168 -10.11 -14.26 0.21
N ILE A 169 -8.85 -13.98 0.54
CA ILE A 169 -8.18 -12.70 0.27
C ILE A 169 -6.95 -12.97 -0.61
N ILE A 170 -6.89 -12.28 -1.75
CA ILE A 170 -5.76 -12.27 -2.68
C ILE A 170 -5.34 -10.83 -2.97
N GLY A 171 -4.07 -10.57 -3.27
CA GLY A 171 -3.56 -9.24 -3.62
C GLY A 171 -2.50 -9.33 -4.71
N ASP A 172 -2.46 -8.31 -5.57
CA ASP A 172 -1.49 -8.21 -6.67
C ASP A 172 -1.53 -9.46 -7.57
N TRP A 173 -2.77 -9.93 -7.82
CA TRP A 173 -3.03 -11.22 -8.47
C TRP A 173 -3.28 -11.11 -9.97
N GLY A 174 -3.74 -9.94 -10.46
CA GLY A 174 -4.21 -9.73 -11.83
C GLY A 174 -3.12 -9.70 -12.89
N THR A 175 -2.21 -10.68 -12.90
CA THR A 175 -1.04 -10.78 -13.78
C THR A 175 -1.34 -11.43 -15.13
N GLY A 176 -2.41 -12.22 -15.21
CA GLY A 176 -2.71 -13.03 -16.38
C GLY A 176 -1.90 -14.32 -16.49
N MET A 177 -1.05 -14.62 -15.50
CA MET A 177 -0.12 -15.74 -15.50
C MET A 177 -0.79 -17.10 -15.21
N THR A 178 -0.23 -18.19 -15.74
CA THR A 178 -0.80 -19.54 -15.58
C THR A 178 -0.78 -20.01 -14.13
N ASP A 179 0.26 -19.66 -13.39
CA ASP A 179 0.37 -19.88 -11.95
C ASP A 179 -0.64 -19.05 -11.14
N ALA A 180 -1.02 -17.86 -11.60
CA ALA A 180 -2.13 -17.08 -11.03
C ALA A 180 -3.46 -17.86 -11.09
N TYR A 181 -3.74 -18.47 -12.26
CA TYR A 181 -4.89 -19.35 -12.44
C TYR A 181 -4.80 -20.59 -11.54
N GLN A 182 -3.64 -21.27 -11.48
CA GLN A 182 -3.49 -22.48 -10.67
C GLN A 182 -3.55 -22.20 -9.17
N LEU A 183 -3.03 -21.07 -8.68
CA LEU A 183 -3.21 -20.64 -7.30
C LEU A 183 -4.70 -20.45 -7.00
N LEU A 184 -5.45 -19.74 -7.86
CA LEU A 184 -6.87 -19.51 -7.64
C LEU A 184 -7.65 -20.83 -7.68
N LYS A 185 -7.38 -21.69 -8.66
CA LYS A 185 -7.98 -23.02 -8.76
C LYS A 185 -7.74 -23.83 -7.49
N THR A 186 -6.47 -23.96 -7.08
CA THR A 186 -6.06 -24.70 -5.87
C THR A 186 -6.74 -24.15 -4.62
N LEU A 187 -6.79 -22.82 -4.48
CA LEU A 187 -7.48 -22.13 -3.39
C LEU A 187 -8.96 -22.51 -3.33
N LEU A 188 -9.67 -22.48 -4.47
CA LEU A 188 -11.09 -22.82 -4.54
C LEU A 188 -11.35 -24.27 -4.12
N PHE A 189 -10.58 -25.23 -4.66
CA PHE A 189 -10.73 -26.65 -4.35
C PHE A 189 -10.35 -27.00 -2.91
N THR A 190 -9.32 -26.35 -2.36
CA THR A 190 -8.84 -26.64 -1.01
C THR A 190 -9.78 -26.05 0.05
N HIS A 191 -10.28 -24.83 -0.16
CA HIS A 191 -10.96 -24.09 0.90
C HIS A 191 -12.47 -24.02 0.76
N ASN A 192 -13.02 -24.19 -0.44
CA ASN A 192 -14.44 -23.94 -0.76
C ASN A 192 -14.93 -22.59 -0.19
N PRO A 193 -14.29 -21.46 -0.56
CA PRO A 193 -14.69 -20.16 -0.02
C PRO A 193 -16.08 -19.75 -0.51
N ASP A 194 -16.72 -18.84 0.22
CA ASP A 194 -18.04 -18.27 -0.10
C ASP A 194 -17.93 -16.86 -0.70
N VAL A 195 -16.80 -16.19 -0.46
CA VAL A 195 -16.50 -14.85 -0.99
C VAL A 195 -15.02 -14.78 -1.34
N LEU A 196 -14.70 -14.15 -2.47
CA LEU A 196 -13.34 -13.78 -2.85
C LEU A 196 -13.18 -12.25 -2.80
N ILE A 197 -12.12 -11.76 -2.17
CA ILE A 197 -11.78 -10.33 -2.16
C ILE A 197 -10.36 -10.15 -2.71
N HIS A 198 -10.24 -9.25 -3.69
CA HIS A 198 -8.98 -8.84 -4.29
C HIS A 198 -8.52 -7.47 -3.78
N LEU A 199 -7.26 -7.38 -3.35
CA LEU A 199 -6.62 -6.18 -2.77
C LEU A 199 -5.96 -5.26 -3.80
N GLY A 200 -6.34 -5.37 -5.08
CA GLY A 200 -5.91 -4.45 -6.14
C GLY A 200 -4.69 -4.94 -6.93
N ASP A 201 -4.37 -4.15 -7.95
CA ASP A 201 -3.32 -4.34 -8.96
C ASP A 201 -3.65 -5.40 -10.02
N ILE A 202 -4.20 -4.92 -11.14
CA ILE A 202 -4.28 -5.65 -12.40
C ILE A 202 -3.21 -5.11 -13.34
N TYR A 203 -2.34 -6.00 -13.78
CA TYR A 203 -1.17 -5.63 -14.57
C TYR A 203 -1.48 -5.60 -16.06
N TYR A 204 -0.87 -4.68 -16.82
CA TYR A 204 0.14 -3.70 -16.40
C TYR A 204 -0.41 -2.34 -15.99
N SER A 205 -1.50 -1.86 -16.59
CA SER A 205 -2.01 -0.50 -16.35
C SER A 205 -3.53 -0.45 -16.11
N GLY A 206 -4.19 -1.60 -16.04
CA GLY A 206 -5.62 -1.67 -15.76
C GLY A 206 -6.49 -1.25 -16.94
N THR A 207 -6.02 -1.46 -18.18
CA THR A 207 -6.86 -1.18 -19.36
C THR A 207 -8.12 -2.06 -19.34
N PRO A 208 -9.21 -1.67 -20.03
CA PRO A 208 -10.39 -2.54 -20.15
C PRO A 208 -10.08 -3.93 -20.72
N PHE A 209 -9.07 -4.03 -21.57
CA PHE A 209 -8.61 -5.30 -22.12
C PHE A 209 -7.90 -6.15 -21.06
N GLU A 210 -6.97 -5.58 -20.30
CA GLU A 210 -6.26 -6.28 -19.21
C GLU A 210 -7.21 -6.74 -18.10
N CYS A 211 -8.14 -5.88 -17.67
CA CYS A 211 -9.15 -6.25 -16.67
C CYS A 211 -10.05 -7.41 -17.13
N ALA A 212 -10.24 -7.55 -18.45
CA ALA A 212 -10.97 -8.68 -19.02
C ALA A 212 -10.10 -9.94 -19.06
N GLN A 213 -8.91 -9.86 -19.66
CA GLN A 213 -8.04 -11.02 -19.94
C GLN A 213 -7.32 -11.53 -18.69
N ASN A 214 -6.73 -10.64 -17.90
CA ASN A 214 -5.86 -11.00 -16.77
C ASN A 214 -6.62 -11.21 -15.46
N PHE A 215 -7.92 -10.87 -15.44
CA PHE A 215 -8.74 -10.97 -14.24
C PHE A 215 -10.06 -11.69 -14.51
N SER A 216 -11.00 -11.03 -15.21
CA SER A 216 -12.38 -11.54 -15.34
C SER A 216 -12.44 -12.94 -15.98
N LYS A 217 -11.75 -13.14 -17.10
CA LYS A 217 -11.73 -14.43 -17.80
C LYS A 217 -11.06 -15.53 -16.99
N ILE A 218 -9.98 -15.21 -16.26
CA ILE A 218 -9.28 -16.20 -15.42
C ILE A 218 -10.17 -16.62 -14.25
N ILE A 219 -10.86 -15.67 -13.62
CA ILE A 219 -11.85 -15.96 -12.58
C ILE A 219 -12.98 -16.85 -13.14
N ASP A 220 -13.55 -16.50 -14.29
CA ASP A 220 -14.62 -17.29 -14.90
C ASP A 220 -14.14 -18.71 -15.29
N LEU A 221 -12.90 -18.85 -15.78
CA LEU A 221 -12.29 -20.14 -16.07
C LEU A 221 -12.07 -20.98 -14.81
N ALA A 222 -11.59 -20.38 -13.73
CA ALA A 222 -11.39 -21.04 -12.43
C ALA A 222 -12.72 -21.52 -11.85
N PHE A 223 -13.77 -20.69 -11.89
CA PHE A 223 -15.11 -21.09 -11.45
C PHE A 223 -15.75 -22.14 -12.34
N LYS A 224 -15.54 -22.09 -13.67
CA LYS A 224 -16.00 -23.14 -14.58
C LYS A 224 -15.36 -24.48 -14.23
N ASN A 225 -14.05 -24.50 -13.94
CA ASN A 225 -13.34 -25.71 -13.52
C ASN A 225 -13.79 -26.19 -12.14
N TYR A 226 -14.01 -25.27 -11.20
CA TYR A 226 -14.44 -25.57 -9.84
C TYR A 226 -15.90 -26.06 -9.77
N GLY A 227 -16.74 -25.68 -10.73
CA GLY A 227 -18.16 -26.06 -10.78
C GLY A 227 -19.09 -25.19 -9.91
N LYS A 228 -18.54 -24.27 -9.11
CA LYS A 228 -19.29 -23.31 -8.28
C LYS A 228 -18.77 -21.89 -8.52
N ARG A 229 -19.69 -20.94 -8.65
CA ARG A 229 -19.37 -19.50 -8.69
C ARG A 229 -19.67 -18.88 -7.34
N ILE A 230 -18.85 -17.92 -6.93
CA ILE A 230 -19.03 -17.15 -5.69
C ILE A 230 -18.92 -15.64 -5.97
N PRO A 231 -19.48 -14.78 -5.10
CA PRO A 231 -19.26 -13.34 -5.18
C PRO A 231 -17.77 -12.95 -5.10
N VAL A 232 -17.36 -12.02 -5.95
CA VAL A 232 -16.00 -11.47 -6.01
C VAL A 232 -16.06 -9.96 -5.81
N PHE A 233 -15.27 -9.43 -4.88
CA PHE A 233 -15.13 -8.00 -4.64
C PHE A 233 -13.67 -7.59 -4.85
N SER A 234 -13.43 -6.36 -5.28
CA SER A 234 -12.07 -5.87 -5.49
C SER A 234 -11.98 -4.41 -5.09
N ILE A 235 -10.88 -4.00 -4.49
CA ILE A 235 -10.44 -2.59 -4.47
C ILE A 235 -9.42 -2.38 -5.60
N PRO A 236 -9.17 -1.13 -6.06
CA PRO A 236 -8.15 -0.87 -7.08
C PRO A 236 -6.76 -0.72 -6.46
N GLY A 237 -5.75 -1.16 -7.18
CA GLY A 237 -4.35 -0.83 -6.97
C GLY A 237 -3.90 0.38 -7.78
N ASN A 238 -2.64 0.82 -7.61
CA ASN A 238 -2.11 1.96 -8.37
C ASN A 238 -2.04 1.62 -9.86
N HIS A 239 -1.74 0.36 -10.22
CA HIS A 239 -1.72 -0.07 -11.61
C HIS A 239 -3.08 0.06 -12.27
N ASP A 240 -4.20 -0.12 -11.54
CA ASP A 240 -5.54 0.03 -12.09
C ASP A 240 -5.87 1.47 -12.55
N TYR A 241 -5.13 2.45 -12.03
CA TYR A 241 -5.28 3.88 -12.36
C TYR A 241 -4.28 4.38 -13.40
N TYR A 242 -3.31 3.57 -13.83
CA TYR A 242 -2.38 4.00 -14.88
C TYR A 242 -3.07 4.17 -16.24
N ALA A 243 -4.16 3.43 -16.46
CA ALA A 243 -5.12 3.58 -17.54
C ALA A 243 -6.42 4.28 -17.06
N PHE A 244 -6.30 5.19 -16.10
CA PHE A 244 -7.36 6.06 -15.57
C PHE A 244 -8.56 5.38 -14.87
N GLY A 245 -8.48 4.08 -14.54
CA GLY A 245 -9.48 3.36 -13.74
C GLY A 245 -10.70 2.83 -14.50
N TYR A 246 -10.92 3.21 -15.76
CA TYR A 246 -12.12 2.81 -16.51
C TYR A 246 -12.26 1.29 -16.68
N GLY A 247 -11.15 0.58 -16.90
CA GLY A 247 -11.12 -0.87 -16.98
C GLY A 247 -11.60 -1.51 -15.68
N TYR A 248 -11.05 -1.05 -14.55
CA TYR A 248 -11.44 -1.51 -13.21
C TYR A 248 -12.93 -1.31 -12.93
N TYR A 249 -13.49 -0.11 -13.17
CA TYR A 249 -14.92 0.12 -12.92
C TYR A 249 -15.84 -0.69 -13.83
N LYS A 250 -15.44 -0.92 -15.09
CA LYS A 250 -16.16 -1.82 -16.01
C LYS A 250 -16.12 -3.26 -15.50
N MET A 251 -14.98 -3.69 -14.98
CA MET A 251 -14.76 -5.02 -14.43
C MET A 251 -15.63 -5.29 -13.20
N ILE A 252 -15.54 -4.47 -12.14
CA ILE A 252 -16.28 -4.73 -10.88
C ILE A 252 -17.79 -4.77 -11.09
N LYS A 253 -18.33 -3.96 -12.01
CA LYS A 253 -19.75 -4.00 -12.39
C LYS A 253 -20.13 -5.33 -13.05
N GLY A 254 -19.17 -6.01 -13.67
CA GLY A 254 -19.35 -7.29 -14.35
C GLY A 254 -19.08 -8.52 -13.49
N LEU A 255 -18.27 -8.42 -12.43
CA LEU A 255 -17.83 -9.57 -11.64
C LEU A 255 -19.00 -10.33 -11.01
N ASN A 256 -20.02 -9.63 -10.52
CA ASN A 256 -21.13 -10.23 -9.77
C ASN A 256 -22.47 -10.25 -10.53
N LYS A 257 -22.46 -10.27 -11.87
CA LYS A 257 -23.70 -10.29 -12.68
C LYS A 257 -24.67 -11.44 -12.33
N LYS A 258 -24.17 -12.57 -11.84
CA LYS A 258 -24.99 -13.72 -11.39
C LYS A 258 -25.51 -13.58 -9.94
N PHE A 259 -25.12 -12.52 -9.23
CA PHE A 259 -25.49 -12.25 -7.84
C PHE A 259 -26.01 -10.81 -7.73
N PRO A 260 -27.30 -10.55 -8.04
CA PRO A 260 -27.85 -9.18 -8.07
C PRO A 260 -27.71 -8.40 -6.76
N SER A 261 -27.63 -9.07 -5.61
CA SER A 261 -27.38 -8.45 -4.31
C SER A 261 -25.90 -8.12 -4.06
N ALA A 262 -24.96 -8.72 -4.80
CA ALA A 262 -23.52 -8.54 -4.62
C ALA A 262 -22.91 -7.50 -5.58
N VAL A 263 -23.72 -6.63 -6.18
CA VAL A 263 -23.22 -5.61 -7.12
C VAL A 263 -22.32 -4.61 -6.40
N GLN A 264 -21.14 -4.35 -6.99
CA GLN A 264 -20.20 -3.34 -6.55
C GLN A 264 -20.07 -2.26 -7.64
N ASP A 265 -20.41 -1.01 -7.30
CA ASP A 265 -20.35 0.13 -8.22
C ASP A 265 -19.27 1.16 -7.86
N SER A 266 -18.72 1.12 -6.65
CA SER A 266 -17.63 1.98 -6.15
C SER A 266 -16.32 1.23 -6.01
N SER A 267 -15.20 1.95 -5.99
CA SER A 267 -13.87 1.40 -5.68
C SER A 267 -13.69 1.06 -4.19
N PHE A 268 -14.47 1.71 -3.32
CA PHE A 268 -14.63 1.34 -1.91
C PHE A 268 -15.90 0.49 -1.72
N PHE A 269 -15.95 -0.34 -0.68
CA PHE A 269 -17.15 -1.13 -0.37
C PHE A 269 -17.23 -1.53 1.10
N CYS A 270 -18.44 -1.88 1.56
CA CYS A 270 -18.69 -2.51 2.85
C CYS A 270 -19.46 -3.81 2.65
N LEU A 271 -18.87 -4.92 3.10
CA LEU A 271 -19.56 -6.21 3.25
C LEU A 271 -19.85 -6.45 4.72
N ARG A 272 -20.98 -7.09 5.01
CA ARG A 272 -21.37 -7.45 6.38
C ARG A 272 -21.82 -8.89 6.45
N THR A 273 -21.55 -9.53 7.57
CA THR A 273 -22.18 -10.81 7.91
C THR A 273 -23.69 -10.64 8.11
N GLU A 274 -24.45 -11.72 7.95
CA GLU A 274 -25.91 -11.74 8.15
C GLU A 274 -26.31 -11.22 9.54
N ASP A 275 -25.58 -11.63 10.58
CA ASP A 275 -25.78 -11.19 11.96
C ASP A 275 -25.34 -9.73 12.23
N ASN A 276 -24.73 -9.06 11.24
CA ASN A 276 -24.12 -7.72 11.36
C ASN A 276 -23.12 -7.59 12.52
N ARG A 277 -22.30 -8.62 12.76
CA ARG A 277 -21.25 -8.61 13.80
C ARG A 277 -19.84 -8.51 13.25
N TRP A 278 -19.64 -8.81 11.97
CA TRP A 278 -18.42 -8.53 11.24
C TRP A 278 -18.69 -7.69 10.00
N GLN A 279 -17.78 -6.77 9.70
CA GLN A 279 -17.77 -6.05 8.42
C GLN A 279 -16.36 -5.99 7.82
N PHE A 280 -16.33 -5.97 6.49
CA PHE A 280 -15.12 -5.78 5.70
C PHE A 280 -15.26 -4.44 4.97
N LEU A 281 -14.29 -3.55 5.15
CA LEU A 281 -14.28 -2.22 4.54
C LEU A 281 -13.12 -2.11 3.57
N GLY A 282 -13.42 -2.19 2.27
CA GLY A 282 -12.47 -1.91 1.19
C GLY A 282 -12.38 -0.41 0.92
N MET A 283 -11.16 0.11 0.78
CA MET A 283 -10.91 1.53 0.51
C MET A 283 -10.01 1.73 -0.72
N ASP A 284 -10.20 2.86 -1.40
CA ASP A 284 -9.43 3.25 -2.58
C ASP A 284 -8.24 4.12 -2.18
N THR A 285 -7.15 3.46 -1.80
CA THR A 285 -5.86 4.14 -1.56
C THR A 285 -5.13 4.53 -2.84
N SER A 286 -5.68 4.26 -4.02
CA SER A 286 -4.91 4.21 -5.26
C SER A 286 -5.22 5.39 -6.18
N TYR A 287 -6.38 6.03 -6.02
CA TYR A 287 -6.75 7.22 -6.78
C TYR A 287 -5.69 8.33 -6.75
N TYR A 288 -5.09 8.60 -5.57
CA TYR A 288 -4.02 9.60 -5.42
C TYR A 288 -2.59 9.05 -5.55
N ASP A 289 -2.45 7.75 -5.85
CA ASP A 289 -1.17 7.14 -6.27
C ASP A 289 -1.18 6.73 -7.75
N SER A 290 -2.02 7.37 -8.57
CA SER A 290 -2.13 7.07 -10.01
C SER A 290 -0.90 7.45 -10.84
N TYR A 291 0.16 7.95 -10.20
CA TYR A 291 1.40 8.40 -10.85
C TYR A 291 2.62 7.70 -10.24
N PRO A 292 3.22 6.71 -10.91
CA PRO A 292 4.24 5.86 -10.31
C PRO A 292 5.50 6.60 -9.83
N LEU A 293 5.82 7.77 -10.41
CA LEU A 293 6.97 8.57 -9.97
C LEU A 293 6.81 9.11 -8.54
N ASN A 294 5.60 9.12 -8.00
CA ASN A 294 5.35 9.43 -6.59
C ASN A 294 6.22 8.59 -5.65
N GLN A 295 6.53 7.34 -6.01
CA GLN A 295 7.35 6.43 -5.19
C GLN A 295 8.82 6.89 -5.04
N ILE A 296 9.33 7.63 -6.02
CA ILE A 296 10.71 8.17 -5.99
C ILE A 296 10.75 9.67 -5.70
N ASP A 297 9.61 10.36 -5.79
CA ASP A 297 9.51 11.77 -5.42
C ASP A 297 9.88 11.96 -3.95
N THR A 298 10.78 12.92 -3.73
CA THR A 298 11.25 13.29 -2.39
C THR A 298 10.27 14.18 -1.64
N TYR A 299 9.29 14.77 -2.31
CA TYR A 299 8.27 15.65 -1.73
C TYR A 299 6.90 14.96 -1.56
N TYR A 300 6.67 13.84 -2.23
CA TYR A 300 5.46 13.05 -2.07
C TYR A 300 5.32 12.49 -0.64
N ALA A 301 4.15 12.64 -0.05
CA ALA A 301 3.76 11.96 1.18
C ALA A 301 2.66 10.97 0.82
N GLY A 302 2.75 9.75 1.38
CA GLY A 302 2.06 8.55 0.93
C GLY A 302 0.57 8.70 0.66
N PRO A 303 -0.03 7.74 -0.06
CA PRO A 303 -1.36 7.92 -0.61
C PRO A 303 -2.40 8.21 0.47
N TRP A 304 -3.34 9.09 0.14
CA TRP A 304 -4.46 9.46 0.99
C TRP A 304 -5.78 9.08 0.33
N LEU A 305 -6.85 9.04 1.13
CA LEU A 305 -8.21 8.83 0.63
C LEU A 305 -8.84 10.17 0.20
N ARG A 306 -9.79 10.11 -0.73
CA ARG A 306 -10.62 11.28 -1.00
C ARG A 306 -11.47 11.66 0.22
N LYS A 307 -11.76 12.96 0.36
CA LYS A 307 -12.48 13.50 1.52
C LYS A 307 -13.90 12.92 1.66
N ASP A 308 -14.59 12.73 0.53
CA ASP A 308 -15.89 12.08 0.49
C ASP A 308 -15.80 10.62 0.96
N GLU A 309 -14.80 9.85 0.50
CA GLU A 309 -14.60 8.48 0.96
C GLU A 309 -14.28 8.39 2.47
N ILE A 310 -13.48 9.32 3.00
CA ILE A 310 -13.21 9.40 4.45
C ILE A 310 -14.52 9.57 5.23
N ALA A 311 -15.39 10.48 4.79
CA ALA A 311 -16.69 10.69 5.43
C ALA A 311 -17.56 9.43 5.40
N TRP A 312 -17.51 8.68 4.28
CA TRP A 312 -18.20 7.42 4.13
C TRP A 312 -17.68 6.32 5.07
N HIS A 313 -16.36 6.11 5.17
CA HIS A 313 -15.78 5.15 6.11
C HIS A 313 -16.12 5.50 7.56
N TYR A 314 -16.12 6.79 7.89
CA TYR A 314 -16.51 7.28 9.21
C TYR A 314 -17.96 6.93 9.53
N ASP A 315 -18.89 7.08 8.57
CA ASP A 315 -20.28 6.66 8.72
C ASP A 315 -20.38 5.17 9.05
N LYS A 316 -19.71 4.31 8.27
CA LYS A 316 -19.77 2.86 8.46
C LYS A 316 -19.14 2.43 9.78
N LEU A 317 -18.00 2.98 10.17
CA LEU A 317 -17.34 2.65 11.44
C LEU A 317 -18.12 3.16 12.67
N LYS A 318 -18.70 4.37 12.61
CA LYS A 318 -19.47 4.93 13.73
C LYS A 318 -20.78 4.17 13.98
N LYS A 319 -21.52 3.84 12.92
CA LYS A 319 -22.84 3.19 13.01
C LYS A 319 -22.76 1.68 13.23
N PHE A 320 -21.65 1.03 12.85
CA PHE A 320 -21.51 -0.41 13.00
C PHE A 320 -21.20 -0.81 14.44
N LYS A 321 -21.91 -1.82 14.96
CA LYS A 321 -21.76 -2.30 16.34
C LYS A 321 -20.77 -3.46 16.49
N GLY A 322 -20.39 -4.09 15.38
CA GLY A 322 -19.48 -5.24 15.35
C GLY A 322 -18.01 -4.88 15.12
N ALA A 323 -17.21 -5.90 14.79
CA ALA A 323 -15.80 -5.79 14.46
C ALA A 323 -15.58 -5.53 12.96
N SER A 324 -14.63 -4.65 12.64
CA SER A 324 -14.28 -4.30 11.26
C SER A 324 -12.92 -4.86 10.89
N ILE A 325 -12.82 -5.38 9.68
CA ILE A 325 -11.56 -5.64 8.99
C ILE A 325 -11.41 -4.59 7.91
N LEU A 326 -10.33 -3.80 7.98
CA LEU A 326 -10.00 -2.82 6.95
C LEU A 326 -9.19 -3.48 5.85
N LEU A 327 -9.47 -3.11 4.59
CA LEU A 327 -8.81 -3.63 3.40
C LEU A 327 -8.37 -2.45 2.53
N SER A 328 -7.08 -2.37 2.20
CA SER A 328 -6.52 -1.35 1.31
C SER A 328 -5.56 -1.98 0.32
N HIS A 329 -5.25 -1.28 -0.78
CA HIS A 329 -4.16 -1.71 -1.62
C HIS A 329 -2.83 -1.32 -0.98
N HIS A 330 -2.65 -0.03 -0.68
CA HIS A 330 -1.43 0.48 -0.07
C HIS A 330 -1.37 0.20 1.44
N GLN A 331 -0.14 0.01 1.90
CA GLN A 331 0.23 -0.21 3.30
C GLN A 331 -0.10 0.97 4.23
N LEU A 332 -0.59 0.66 5.43
CA LEU A 332 -0.60 1.62 6.55
C LEU A 332 0.84 1.90 7.02
N PHE A 333 1.68 0.86 7.06
CA PHE A 333 3.10 0.96 7.40
C PHE A 333 3.89 -0.16 6.73
N SER A 334 5.19 0.06 6.52
CA SER A 334 6.10 -0.96 5.98
C SER A 334 7.44 -1.01 6.69
N GLY A 335 7.96 -2.22 6.91
CA GLY A 335 9.34 -2.43 7.37
C GLY A 335 10.38 -2.31 6.25
N ASN A 336 9.96 -2.33 4.99
CA ASN A 336 10.81 -2.39 3.81
C ASN A 336 10.67 -1.14 2.94
N ALA A 337 9.47 -0.86 2.43
CA ALA A 337 9.21 0.22 1.49
C ALA A 337 9.14 1.60 2.14
N LYS A 338 9.61 2.60 1.39
CA LYS A 338 9.45 4.01 1.73
C LYS A 338 8.07 4.48 1.26
N ILE A 339 7.28 5.01 2.18
CA ILE A 339 5.95 5.59 1.95
C ILE A 339 6.04 7.11 1.76
N ASN A 340 6.89 7.79 2.54
CA ASN A 340 7.01 9.25 2.51
C ASN A 340 8.40 9.65 1.99
N GLY A 341 8.42 10.56 1.02
CA GLY A 341 9.62 11.20 0.51
C GLY A 341 10.33 12.01 1.60
N THR A 342 11.66 12.09 1.49
CA THR A 342 12.55 12.68 2.51
C THR A 342 12.20 14.12 2.88
N PHE A 343 11.75 14.93 1.92
CA PHE A 343 11.38 16.34 2.07
C PHE A 343 9.87 16.57 2.11
N SER A 344 9.08 15.49 2.16
CA SER A 344 7.64 15.58 2.29
C SER A 344 7.23 16.04 3.69
N LYS A 345 5.97 16.45 3.84
CA LYS A 345 5.34 16.78 5.12
C LYS A 345 5.54 15.69 6.19
N TYR A 346 5.55 14.41 5.79
CA TYR A 346 5.75 13.28 6.69
C TYR A 346 7.09 12.58 6.46
N GLY A 347 8.09 13.32 5.95
CA GLY A 347 9.43 12.79 5.71
C GLY A 347 9.98 12.09 6.94
N SER A 348 9.74 12.64 8.14
CA SER A 348 10.11 12.07 9.44
C SER A 348 9.54 10.68 9.78
N TYR A 349 8.60 10.19 8.97
CA TYR A 349 7.92 8.91 9.10
C TYR A 349 8.03 8.12 7.79
N PRO A 350 9.24 7.81 7.28
CA PRO A 350 9.39 7.25 5.93
C PRO A 350 8.66 5.92 5.74
N TYR A 351 8.33 5.21 6.82
CA TYR A 351 7.71 3.90 6.86
C TYR A 351 6.21 3.89 7.21
N LEU A 352 5.59 5.03 7.50
CA LEU A 352 4.24 5.10 8.06
C LEU A 352 3.35 6.05 7.25
N ASN A 353 2.23 5.55 6.75
CA ASN A 353 1.23 6.36 6.07
C ASN A 353 0.43 7.17 7.10
N LYS A 354 0.86 8.41 7.32
CA LYS A 354 0.28 9.31 8.31
C LYS A 354 -1.15 9.74 7.96
N TYR A 355 -1.47 9.90 6.67
CA TYR A 355 -2.84 10.23 6.24
C TYR A 355 -3.82 9.13 6.63
N LEU A 356 -3.46 7.86 6.37
CA LEU A 356 -4.28 6.72 6.76
C LEU A 356 -4.33 6.53 8.28
N LEU A 357 -3.18 6.61 8.96
CA LEU A 357 -3.15 6.46 10.42
C LEU A 357 -4.03 7.50 11.10
N ASP A 358 -3.85 8.79 10.77
CA ASP A 358 -4.61 9.86 11.39
C ASP A 358 -6.11 9.76 11.09
N THR A 359 -6.47 9.33 9.87
CA THR A 359 -7.86 9.09 9.47
C THR A 359 -8.51 8.02 10.35
N PHE A 360 -7.87 6.87 10.56
CA PHE A 360 -8.51 5.72 11.21
C PHE A 360 -8.19 5.59 12.71
N ARG A 361 -7.23 6.34 13.26
CA ARG A 361 -6.83 6.29 14.69
C ARG A 361 -8.01 6.28 15.67
N PRO A 362 -9.09 7.08 15.48
CA PRO A 362 -10.23 7.07 16.41
C PRO A 362 -10.98 5.73 16.53
N PHE A 363 -10.73 4.80 15.60
CA PHE A 363 -11.44 3.52 15.46
C PHE A 363 -10.54 2.30 15.70
N LEU A 364 -9.22 2.46 15.73
CA LEU A 364 -8.26 1.35 15.84
C LEU A 364 -8.39 0.57 17.15
N ASP A 365 -8.83 1.22 18.22
CA ASP A 365 -8.88 0.61 19.56
C ASP A 365 -10.22 -0.07 19.87
N ASN A 366 -11.27 0.21 19.11
CA ASN A 366 -12.64 -0.18 19.48
C ASN A 366 -13.56 -0.58 18.31
N LYS A 367 -13.13 -0.45 17.06
CA LYS A 367 -13.89 -0.89 15.88
C LYS A 367 -13.10 -1.77 14.93
N VAL A 368 -11.78 -1.62 14.85
CA VAL A 368 -10.94 -2.32 13.88
C VAL A 368 -10.21 -3.49 14.55
N ALA A 369 -10.48 -4.71 14.10
CA ALA A 369 -9.83 -5.91 14.60
C ALA A 369 -8.53 -6.23 13.85
N ALA A 370 -8.49 -5.95 12.54
CA ALA A 370 -7.32 -6.10 11.69
C ALA A 370 -7.38 -5.17 10.47
N TRP A 371 -6.22 -4.95 9.85
CA TRP A 371 -6.10 -4.30 8.55
C TRP A 371 -5.19 -5.14 7.66
N LEU A 372 -5.70 -5.54 6.48
CA LEU A 372 -4.98 -6.28 5.46
C LEU A 372 -4.73 -5.39 4.23
N TRP A 373 -3.56 -5.51 3.61
CA TRP A 373 -3.22 -4.75 2.40
C TRP A 373 -2.34 -5.55 1.43
N GLY A 374 -2.20 -5.05 0.19
CA GLY A 374 -1.35 -5.60 -0.88
C GLY A 374 -0.18 -4.68 -1.23
N HIS A 375 0.03 -4.40 -2.52
CA HIS A 375 0.99 -3.45 -3.11
C HIS A 375 2.46 -3.85 -3.00
N GLU A 376 2.91 -4.17 -1.78
CA GLU A 376 4.22 -4.78 -1.59
C GLU A 376 4.09 -6.27 -1.93
N HIS A 377 4.90 -6.73 -2.89
CA HIS A 377 4.82 -8.09 -3.42
C HIS A 377 5.40 -9.14 -2.47
N ASN A 378 4.77 -9.28 -1.31
CA ASN A 378 5.22 -10.15 -0.24
C ASN A 378 4.05 -10.60 0.64
N GLN A 379 4.31 -11.57 1.52
CA GLN A 379 3.44 -11.95 2.63
C GLN A 379 4.16 -11.61 3.93
N VAL A 380 3.63 -10.65 4.69
CA VAL A 380 4.30 -10.17 5.93
C VAL A 380 3.33 -10.14 7.10
N ILE A 381 3.74 -10.83 8.17
CA ILE A 381 3.11 -10.78 9.49
C ILE A 381 3.87 -9.74 10.33
N PHE A 382 3.34 -8.53 10.45
CA PHE A 382 3.93 -7.51 11.31
C PHE A 382 3.70 -7.81 12.80
N LYS A 383 4.56 -7.30 13.69
CA LYS A 383 4.29 -7.38 15.13
C LYS A 383 2.93 -6.73 15.45
N ASN A 384 2.22 -7.30 16.42
CA ASN A 384 0.91 -6.82 16.84
C ASN A 384 1.02 -5.50 17.62
N GLY A 385 -0.05 -4.70 17.60
CA GLY A 385 -0.17 -3.46 18.38
C GLY A 385 0.61 -2.26 17.83
N LEU A 386 1.21 -2.37 16.64
CA LEU A 386 1.97 -1.28 16.03
C LEU A 386 1.06 -0.10 15.67
N PHE A 387 1.45 1.09 16.10
CA PHE A 387 0.77 2.36 15.80
C PHE A 387 -0.70 2.38 16.22
N GLY A 388 -1.04 1.62 17.24
CA GLY A 388 -2.41 1.47 17.71
C GLY A 388 -3.22 0.40 16.97
N LEU A 389 -2.77 -0.13 15.82
CA LEU A 389 -3.46 -1.20 15.12
C LEU A 389 -3.21 -2.56 15.81
N SER A 390 -4.27 -3.31 16.13
CA SER A 390 -4.15 -4.65 16.74
C SER A 390 -3.32 -5.60 15.87
N LYS A 391 -3.72 -5.77 14.60
CA LYS A 391 -3.07 -6.65 13.62
C LYS A 391 -3.02 -5.97 12.25
N GLY A 392 -1.81 -5.78 11.73
CA GLY A 392 -1.55 -5.31 10.36
C GLY A 392 -0.88 -6.42 9.54
N ARG A 393 -1.37 -6.69 8.33
CA ARG A 393 -0.97 -7.86 7.54
C ARG A 393 -0.84 -7.49 6.06
N LEU A 394 0.30 -7.84 5.48
CA LEU A 394 0.51 -7.73 4.04
C LEU A 394 0.19 -9.07 3.38
N VAL A 395 -0.68 -9.05 2.37
CA VAL A 395 -1.13 -10.15 1.51
C VAL A 395 -1.07 -9.67 0.06
N GLY A 396 0.15 -9.42 -0.44
CA GLY A 396 0.38 -8.80 -1.75
C GLY A 396 1.16 -9.67 -2.73
N ALA A 397 1.31 -10.97 -2.47
CA ALA A 397 2.09 -11.87 -3.32
C ALA A 397 1.22 -12.98 -3.91
N SER A 398 0.04 -12.70 -4.47
CA SER A 398 -0.85 -13.79 -4.94
C SER A 398 -0.56 -14.29 -6.35
N ALA A 399 0.19 -13.57 -7.17
CA ALA A 399 0.63 -14.06 -8.48
C ALA A 399 1.86 -13.34 -9.06
N PHE A 400 2.30 -12.22 -8.46
CA PHE A 400 3.46 -11.52 -8.97
C PHE A 400 4.75 -12.26 -8.63
N GLU A 401 5.57 -12.49 -9.65
CA GLU A 401 6.85 -13.17 -9.53
C GLU A 401 7.92 -12.29 -8.86
N GLN A 402 7.98 -12.33 -7.53
CA GLN A 402 8.91 -11.52 -6.75
C GLN A 402 10.29 -12.20 -6.67
N PRO A 403 11.33 -11.63 -7.32
CA PRO A 403 12.64 -12.29 -7.35
C PRO A 403 13.37 -12.15 -6.01
N THR A 404 14.14 -13.17 -5.63
CA THR A 404 14.92 -13.17 -4.38
C THR A 404 15.89 -12.00 -4.24
N LYS A 405 16.47 -11.53 -5.36
CA LYS A 405 17.46 -10.43 -5.41
C LYS A 405 16.96 -9.09 -4.85
N THR A 406 15.64 -8.87 -4.78
CA THR A 406 15.09 -7.62 -4.23
C THR A 406 15.01 -7.62 -2.70
N ASP A 407 15.12 -8.78 -2.07
CA ASP A 407 15.00 -8.98 -0.62
C ASP A 407 13.79 -8.24 0.00
N PRO A 408 12.55 -8.65 -0.33
CA PRO A 408 11.34 -7.99 0.14
C PRO A 408 11.12 -8.13 1.66
N TYR A 409 11.90 -8.97 2.34
CA TYR A 409 11.93 -9.10 3.80
C TYR A 409 13.01 -8.24 4.48
N LYS A 410 13.83 -7.51 3.71
CA LYS A 410 14.83 -6.60 4.26
C LYS A 410 14.16 -5.58 5.18
N LEU A 411 14.61 -5.53 6.42
CA LEU A 411 14.12 -4.54 7.38
C LEU A 411 14.91 -3.23 7.22
N ASN A 412 14.42 -2.35 6.34
CA ASN A 412 14.98 -1.01 6.16
C ASN A 412 14.57 -0.07 7.31
N TYR A 413 13.41 -0.35 7.94
CA TYR A 413 12.84 0.49 9.00
C TYR A 413 12.52 -0.32 10.25
N ASN A 414 13.45 -0.30 11.22
CA ASN A 414 13.32 -1.00 12.51
C ASN A 414 12.13 -0.53 13.37
N SER A 415 11.47 0.57 13.00
CA SER A 415 10.21 1.05 13.60
C SER A 415 9.01 0.16 13.30
N VAL A 416 9.10 -0.67 12.26
CA VAL A 416 8.04 -1.57 11.82
C VAL A 416 8.56 -3.01 11.80
N PRO A 417 8.75 -3.63 12.99
CA PRO A 417 9.28 -4.97 13.08
C PRO A 417 8.29 -6.00 12.52
N LEU A 418 8.82 -6.99 11.83
CA LEU A 418 8.09 -8.12 11.26
C LEU A 418 8.39 -9.42 12.02
N ASN A 419 7.48 -10.38 11.94
CA ASN A 419 7.70 -11.74 12.43
C ASN A 419 8.47 -12.53 11.39
N THR A 420 9.77 -12.73 11.63
CA THR A 420 10.69 -13.36 10.68
C THR A 420 10.50 -14.88 10.56
N LYS A 421 9.67 -15.50 11.41
CA LYS A 421 9.39 -16.94 11.36
C LYS A 421 8.53 -17.32 10.14
N TYR A 422 7.65 -16.42 9.71
CA TYR A 422 6.65 -16.70 8.67
C TYR A 422 7.04 -15.97 7.39
N LYS A 423 7.97 -16.57 6.65
CA LYS A 423 8.40 -16.09 5.33
C LYS A 423 7.96 -17.08 4.25
N LEU A 424 7.69 -16.55 3.07
CA LEU A 424 7.48 -17.35 1.87
C LEU A 424 8.74 -18.15 1.56
N LYS A 425 8.55 -19.41 1.17
CA LYS A 425 9.65 -20.19 0.61
C LYS A 425 10.02 -19.64 -0.76
N ILE A 426 11.17 -20.11 -1.23
CA ILE A 426 11.74 -19.71 -2.51
C ILE A 426 11.70 -20.93 -3.43
N GLU A 427 11.16 -20.74 -4.62
CA GLU A 427 11.16 -21.72 -5.71
C GLU A 427 11.71 -21.02 -6.96
N ASN A 428 12.60 -21.68 -7.71
CA ASN A 428 13.15 -21.17 -8.98
C ASN A 428 13.71 -19.73 -8.94
N GLY A 429 14.20 -19.27 -7.78
CA GLY A 429 14.76 -17.93 -7.60
C GLY A 429 13.74 -16.82 -7.28
N TYR A 430 12.47 -17.18 -7.06
CA TYR A 430 11.38 -16.29 -6.71
C TYR A 430 10.75 -16.71 -5.38
N TYR A 431 10.12 -15.77 -4.68
CA TYR A 431 9.29 -16.11 -3.53
C TYR A 431 7.97 -16.73 -4.00
N ASN A 432 7.49 -17.73 -3.26
CA ASN A 432 6.19 -18.35 -3.52
C ASN A 432 5.05 -17.35 -3.49
N HIS A 433 3.98 -17.68 -4.20
CA HIS A 433 2.74 -16.94 -4.12
C HIS A 433 2.03 -17.20 -2.79
N SER A 434 1.07 -16.35 -2.42
CA SER A 434 0.40 -16.38 -1.12
C SER A 434 -1.02 -15.85 -1.17
N TYR A 435 -1.82 -16.28 -0.21
CA TYR A 435 -3.18 -15.79 0.01
C TYR A 435 -3.60 -16.02 1.46
N ALA A 436 -4.73 -15.44 1.86
CA ALA A 436 -5.30 -15.65 3.19
C ALA A 436 -6.74 -16.14 3.13
N ILE A 437 -7.14 -16.97 4.10
CA ILE A 437 -8.51 -17.43 4.31
C ILE A 437 -8.97 -16.95 5.68
N ILE A 438 -10.04 -16.16 5.72
CA ILE A 438 -10.71 -15.77 6.96
C ILE A 438 -11.89 -16.71 7.15
N ASP A 439 -11.86 -17.49 8.23
CA ASP A 439 -12.85 -18.51 8.55
C ASP A 439 -13.75 -18.04 9.70
N LEU A 440 -15.01 -17.76 9.37
CA LEU A 440 -16.03 -17.29 10.31
C LEU A 440 -16.68 -18.43 11.12
N THR A 441 -16.46 -19.69 10.74
CA THR A 441 -16.98 -20.87 11.48
C THR A 441 -16.34 -20.99 12.87
N TYR A 442 -15.15 -20.43 13.04
CA TYR A 442 -14.39 -20.44 14.30
C TYR A 442 -14.94 -19.51 15.38
N ARG A 443 -16.01 -18.77 15.08
CA ARG A 443 -16.64 -17.87 16.04
C ARG A 443 -17.41 -18.67 17.09
N GLU A 444 -16.94 -18.63 18.33
CA GLU A 444 -17.66 -19.21 19.48
C GLU A 444 -19.01 -18.53 19.74
N ASN A 445 -19.15 -17.26 19.31
CA ASN A 445 -20.39 -16.50 19.33
C ASN A 445 -20.34 -15.42 18.24
N PRO A 446 -21.46 -14.75 17.89
CA PRO A 446 -21.48 -13.79 16.78
C PRO A 446 -20.41 -12.68 16.83
N ALA A 447 -20.02 -12.19 18.02
CA ALA A 447 -18.94 -11.21 18.20
C ALA A 447 -17.57 -11.82 18.55
N GLY A 448 -17.47 -13.14 18.60
CA GLY A 448 -16.26 -13.87 18.90
C GLY A 448 -15.19 -13.67 17.82
N SER A 449 -13.97 -14.09 18.16
CA SER A 449 -12.84 -14.05 17.24
C SER A 449 -13.08 -14.88 15.98
N VAL A 450 -12.56 -14.43 14.85
CA VAL A 450 -12.49 -15.21 13.60
C VAL A 450 -11.07 -15.76 13.44
N LYS A 451 -10.91 -16.86 12.71
CA LYS A 451 -9.59 -17.39 12.38
C LYS A 451 -9.14 -16.81 11.03
N ILE A 452 -7.86 -16.49 10.90
CA ILE A 452 -7.22 -16.24 9.61
C ILE A 452 -6.09 -17.24 9.42
N GLU A 453 -6.01 -17.82 8.23
CA GLU A 453 -4.98 -18.77 7.81
C GLU A 453 -4.28 -18.22 6.58
N TYR A 454 -2.96 -18.30 6.56
CA TYR A 454 -2.11 -17.86 5.47
C TYR A 454 -1.49 -19.06 4.79
N TYR A 455 -1.52 -19.07 3.47
CA TYR A 455 -1.02 -20.16 2.64
C TYR A 455 -0.04 -19.63 1.62
N GLU A 456 0.89 -20.48 1.21
CA GLU A 456 1.75 -20.28 0.06
C GLU A 456 1.45 -21.31 -1.04
N TYR A 457 1.68 -20.91 -2.28
CA TYR A 457 1.62 -21.75 -3.48
C TYR A 457 2.93 -21.55 -4.26
N PRO A 458 3.58 -22.61 -4.78
CA PRO A 458 4.84 -22.48 -5.47
C PRO A 458 4.80 -21.44 -6.59
N SER A 459 5.76 -20.52 -6.59
CA SER A 459 6.04 -19.70 -7.76
C SER A 459 6.66 -20.58 -8.86
N TRP A 460 6.34 -20.29 -10.12
CA TRP A 460 6.85 -21.07 -11.25
C TRP A 460 8.10 -20.43 -11.84
N GLY A 461 8.26 -19.12 -11.65
CA GLY A 461 9.37 -18.36 -12.17
C GLY A 461 9.41 -18.47 -13.69
N LYS A 462 10.40 -19.22 -14.21
CA LYS A 462 10.59 -19.40 -15.64
C LYS A 462 10.12 -20.74 -16.21
N GLU A 463 9.74 -21.69 -15.38
CA GLU A 463 9.44 -23.04 -15.84
C GLU A 463 8.12 -23.50 -15.24
N VAL A 464 7.25 -24.04 -16.10
CA VAL A 464 6.00 -24.67 -15.64
C VAL A 464 6.38 -25.97 -14.91
N PRO A 465 6.01 -26.16 -13.63
CA PRO A 465 6.30 -27.39 -12.92
C PRO A 465 5.57 -28.59 -13.52
N ASP A 466 6.19 -29.77 -13.43
CA ASP A 466 5.61 -31.06 -13.79
C ASP A 466 5.90 -32.10 -12.69
N PRO A 467 4.87 -32.59 -11.95
CA PRO A 467 3.46 -32.24 -12.08
C PRO A 467 3.15 -30.82 -11.58
N ILE A 468 2.04 -30.25 -12.05
CA ILE A 468 1.51 -28.98 -11.54
C ILE A 468 1.12 -29.16 -10.06
N PRO A 469 1.59 -28.30 -9.14
CA PRO A 469 1.19 -28.37 -7.74
C PRO A 469 -0.32 -28.17 -7.59
N ASP A 470 -0.98 -29.08 -6.88
CA ASP A 470 -2.43 -29.09 -6.66
C ASP A 470 -2.83 -28.76 -5.21
N THR A 471 -1.84 -28.62 -4.33
CA THR A 471 -2.03 -28.43 -2.90
C THR A 471 -1.23 -27.22 -2.41
N PRO A 472 -1.84 -26.30 -1.64
CA PRO A 472 -1.14 -25.16 -1.06
C PRO A 472 -0.50 -25.55 0.28
N PHE A 473 0.54 -24.84 0.72
CA PHE A 473 1.17 -25.06 2.02
C PHE A 473 0.69 -24.01 3.02
N LYS A 474 0.23 -24.47 4.19
CA LYS A 474 -0.13 -23.56 5.29
C LYS A 474 1.12 -22.97 5.93
N MET A 475 1.21 -21.65 5.99
CA MET A 475 2.34 -20.92 6.57
C MET A 475 2.11 -20.58 8.05
N PHE A 476 0.92 -20.07 8.36
CA PHE A 476 0.60 -19.46 9.65
C PHE A 476 -0.90 -19.38 9.85
N GLU A 477 -1.36 -19.40 11.10
CA GLU A 477 -2.74 -19.09 11.45
C GLU A 477 -2.80 -18.25 12.74
N GLU A 478 -3.85 -17.47 12.89
CA GLU A 478 -4.11 -16.73 14.12
C GLU A 478 -5.60 -16.38 14.27
N LYS A 479 -5.98 -16.02 15.50
CA LYS A 479 -7.30 -15.43 15.78
C LYS A 479 -7.26 -13.92 15.58
N ILE A 480 -8.27 -13.36 14.94
CA ILE A 480 -8.55 -11.92 14.85
C ILE A 480 -9.78 -11.62 15.71
N ALA A 481 -9.66 -10.66 16.61
CA ALA A 481 -10.76 -10.23 17.46
C ALA A 481 -10.72 -8.72 17.64
N LEU A 482 -11.89 -8.13 17.86
CA LEU A 482 -11.93 -6.78 18.42
C LEU A 482 -11.29 -6.84 19.80
N THR A 483 -10.22 -6.08 20.00
CA THR A 483 -9.49 -6.06 21.26
C THR A 483 -9.64 -4.66 21.86
N PRO A 484 -10.74 -4.37 22.60
CA PRO A 484 -10.88 -3.10 23.29
C PRO A 484 -9.64 -2.86 24.13
N LYS A 485 -8.88 -1.82 23.82
CA LYS A 485 -7.73 -1.50 24.65
C LYS A 485 -8.24 -0.99 26.00
N PRO A 486 -7.75 -1.53 27.12
CA PRO A 486 -8.06 -0.94 28.41
C PRO A 486 -7.65 0.52 28.38
N LYS A 487 -8.42 1.36 29.07
CA LYS A 487 -8.16 2.80 29.16
C LYS A 487 -6.73 3.10 29.65
N GLY A 488 -6.16 2.18 30.43
CA GLY A 488 -4.88 2.36 31.11
C GLY A 488 -5.06 3.20 32.37
N ASN A 489 -3.97 3.44 33.09
CA ASN A 489 -4.02 4.27 34.29
C ASN A 489 -4.22 5.74 33.92
N ALA A 490 -4.91 6.50 34.77
CA ALA A 490 -4.91 7.95 34.69
C ALA A 490 -3.49 8.44 34.99
N LEU A 491 -2.95 9.29 34.12
CA LEU A 491 -1.62 9.84 34.29
C LEU A 491 -1.63 10.92 35.36
N LYS A 492 -0.65 10.86 36.28
CA LYS A 492 -0.48 11.85 37.33
C LYS A 492 0.74 12.73 37.09
N TYR A 493 0.67 13.97 37.56
CA TYR A 493 1.85 14.83 37.64
C TYR A 493 2.94 14.18 38.49
N LYS A 494 4.21 14.40 38.12
CA LYS A 494 5.40 13.81 38.77
C LYS A 494 5.44 12.28 38.79
N GLN A 495 4.62 11.62 37.97
CA GLN A 495 4.70 10.18 37.77
C GLN A 495 5.78 9.84 36.74
N ASP A 496 6.57 8.81 37.01
CA ASP A 496 7.57 8.28 36.07
C ASP A 496 6.86 7.70 34.84
N ILE A 497 7.16 8.29 33.67
CA ILE A 497 6.56 7.94 32.38
C ILE A 497 7.63 7.77 31.28
N LYS A 498 7.27 7.01 30.25
CA LYS A 498 7.94 6.92 28.94
C LYS A 498 7.04 7.50 27.86
N VAL A 499 7.63 8.24 26.92
CA VAL A 499 6.91 8.94 25.86
C VAL A 499 7.10 8.20 24.54
N ASN A 500 6.05 7.57 24.05
CA ASN A 500 6.02 6.68 22.88
C ASN A 500 5.51 7.41 21.64
N MET A 501 6.24 7.30 20.54
CA MET A 501 5.90 7.95 19.27
C MET A 501 4.82 7.16 18.53
N GLU A 502 3.72 7.83 18.17
CA GLU A 502 2.64 7.32 17.31
C GLU A 502 1.99 5.99 17.74
N GLY A 503 2.23 5.53 18.97
CA GLY A 503 1.77 4.21 19.41
C GLY A 503 2.60 3.06 18.83
N GLY A 504 3.73 3.36 18.20
CA GLY A 504 4.69 2.40 17.67
C GLY A 504 5.61 1.85 18.75
N ILE A 505 6.85 1.51 18.36
CA ILE A 505 7.86 0.96 19.28
C ILE A 505 9.05 1.89 19.51
N ASP A 506 8.93 3.13 19.08
CA ASP A 506 9.92 4.17 19.32
C ASP A 506 9.47 5.10 20.45
N TYR A 507 10.43 5.64 21.18
CA TYR A 507 10.26 6.46 22.36
C TYR A 507 11.21 7.66 22.31
N ILE A 508 10.93 8.69 23.10
CA ILE A 508 11.93 9.71 23.42
C ILE A 508 13.07 9.05 24.22
N ILE A 509 14.29 9.27 23.77
CA ILE A 509 15.53 8.76 24.34
C ILE A 509 16.55 9.89 24.48
N LYS A 510 17.58 9.69 25.31
CA LYS A 510 18.68 10.64 25.47
C LYS A 510 19.76 10.44 24.39
N ILE A 511 20.39 11.55 23.95
CA ILE A 511 21.65 11.55 23.18
C ILE A 511 22.76 12.17 24.04
N LYS A 512 23.99 11.76 23.77
CA LYS A 512 25.20 12.32 24.35
C LYS A 512 25.30 13.84 24.10
N LYS A 513 25.78 14.56 25.12
CA LYS A 513 26.14 15.99 25.11
C LYS A 513 26.90 16.35 23.84
N ASN A 514 26.47 17.40 23.12
CA ASN A 514 27.22 17.88 21.97
C ASN A 514 28.56 18.50 22.43
N ALA A 515 29.65 18.20 21.72
CA ALA A 515 30.99 18.71 22.01
C ALA A 515 31.13 20.23 21.81
N VAL A 516 30.32 20.83 20.95
CA VAL A 516 30.50 22.23 20.50
C VAL A 516 29.67 23.25 21.30
N GLY A 517 28.71 22.80 22.12
CA GLY A 517 27.82 23.73 22.86
C GLY A 517 27.26 23.21 24.19
N GLY A 518 27.65 22.02 24.63
CA GLY A 518 27.28 21.47 25.95
C GLY A 518 25.80 21.14 26.16
N GLN A 519 24.95 21.29 25.15
CA GLN A 519 23.51 21.00 25.20
C GLN A 519 23.20 19.50 25.06
N TYR A 520 22.07 19.09 25.65
CA TYR A 520 21.60 17.71 25.65
C TYR A 520 20.38 17.56 24.73
N TYR A 521 20.58 16.98 23.56
CA TYR A 521 19.52 16.78 22.58
C TYR A 521 18.80 15.44 22.84
N PRO A 522 17.46 15.39 22.90
CA PRO A 522 16.72 14.14 22.84
C PRO A 522 16.64 13.60 21.40
N ARG A 523 16.57 12.28 21.27
CA ARG A 523 16.32 11.56 20.02
C ARG A 523 15.09 10.66 20.17
N VAL A 524 14.68 10.05 19.07
CA VAL A 524 13.69 8.98 19.02
C VAL A 524 14.40 7.64 18.78
N GLY A 525 14.06 6.62 19.56
CA GLY A 525 14.59 5.27 19.41
C GLY A 525 13.97 4.24 20.36
N LYS A 526 14.60 3.07 20.56
CA LYS A 526 13.96 1.91 21.21
C LYS A 526 14.06 1.86 22.73
N LYS A 527 15.04 2.54 23.34
CA LYS A 527 15.36 2.44 24.77
C LYS A 527 14.86 3.68 25.51
N PRO A 528 13.62 3.67 26.03
CA PRO A 528 13.03 4.86 26.66
C PRO A 528 13.84 5.30 27.88
N ILE A 529 13.79 6.60 28.16
CA ILE A 529 14.31 7.21 29.38
C ILE A 529 13.16 7.59 30.31
N ARG A 530 13.40 7.65 31.62
CA ARG A 530 12.40 8.10 32.60
C ARG A 530 12.16 9.60 32.47
N MET A 531 10.89 9.96 32.40
CA MET A 531 10.43 11.34 32.29
C MET A 531 9.28 11.60 33.26
N GLN A 532 9.02 12.88 33.55
CA GLN A 532 7.87 13.31 34.35
C GLN A 532 7.21 14.53 33.72
N LEU A 533 5.91 14.68 33.94
CA LEU A 533 5.19 15.92 33.67
C LEU A 533 5.12 16.75 34.95
N LEU A 534 5.60 18.00 34.87
CA LEU A 534 5.53 19.00 35.94
C LEU A 534 4.50 20.09 35.61
N GLY A 535 4.24 20.99 36.58
CA GLY A 535 3.37 22.16 36.39
C GLY A 535 1.98 22.05 37.01
N GLY A 536 1.67 20.93 37.68
CA GLY A 536 0.39 20.72 38.36
C GLY A 536 0.43 19.66 39.45
N SER A 537 -0.75 19.26 39.93
CA SER A 537 -0.95 18.20 40.93
C SER A 537 -2.13 17.31 40.53
N GLY A 538 -2.17 16.07 41.03
CA GLY A 538 -3.23 15.12 40.68
C GLY A 538 -3.10 14.57 39.26
N ASN A 539 -4.25 14.32 38.61
CA ASN A 539 -4.30 13.77 37.26
C ASN A 539 -4.04 14.85 36.20
N VAL A 540 -3.28 14.52 35.17
CA VAL A 540 -3.07 15.36 33.99
C VAL A 540 -4.34 15.40 33.14
N LYS A 541 -4.71 16.58 32.64
CA LYS A 541 -5.93 16.84 31.88
C LYS A 541 -5.64 17.46 30.51
N ASP A 542 -6.59 17.29 29.59
CA ASP A 542 -6.61 17.93 28.28
C ASP A 542 -6.57 19.46 28.41
N GLY A 543 -5.55 20.08 27.81
CA GLY A 543 -5.32 21.52 27.85
C GLY A 543 -4.37 21.99 28.95
N ASP A 544 -3.90 21.11 29.82
CA ASP A 544 -2.94 21.49 30.85
C ASP A 544 -1.64 22.02 30.25
N VAL A 545 -1.06 23.02 30.92
CA VAL A 545 0.30 23.49 30.63
C VAL A 545 1.26 22.68 31.49
N VAL A 546 2.19 21.99 30.84
CA VAL A 546 3.15 21.08 31.48
C VAL A 546 4.58 21.42 31.12
N GLN A 547 5.53 21.03 31.96
CA GLN A 547 6.94 20.92 31.58
C GLN A 547 7.32 19.44 31.50
N ILE A 548 8.03 19.05 30.44
CA ILE A 548 8.44 17.67 30.20
C ILE A 548 9.86 17.50 30.75
N GLN A 549 9.99 16.85 31.90
CA GLN A 549 11.26 16.65 32.61
C GLN A 549 11.86 15.28 32.27
N SER A 550 13.17 15.22 32.06
CA SER A 550 13.95 13.97 32.03
C SER A 550 14.60 13.71 33.39
N LEU A 551 14.59 12.46 33.84
CA LEU A 551 15.21 12.03 35.11
C LEU A 551 16.60 11.42 34.93
N GLU A 552 17.16 11.49 33.72
CA GLU A 552 18.47 10.93 33.41
C GLU A 552 19.59 11.63 34.20
N SER A 553 20.46 10.82 34.83
CA SER A 553 21.64 11.34 35.53
C SER A 553 22.56 12.11 34.57
N GLY A 554 23.16 13.19 35.08
CA GLY A 554 24.06 14.07 34.32
C GLY A 554 23.41 15.28 33.62
N LEU A 555 22.07 15.41 33.63
CA LEU A 555 21.40 16.63 33.14
C LEU A 555 21.43 17.78 34.16
N GLY A 556 21.49 17.47 35.46
CA GLY A 556 21.42 18.47 36.52
C GLY A 556 20.15 19.34 36.39
N GLN A 557 20.32 20.66 36.45
CA GLN A 557 19.23 21.61 36.21
C GLN A 557 18.76 21.70 34.75
N TYR A 558 19.52 21.17 33.79
CA TYR A 558 19.20 21.21 32.36
C TYR A 558 18.38 19.98 31.95
N ASN A 559 17.22 19.79 32.58
CA ASN A 559 16.43 18.57 32.47
C ASN A 559 15.02 18.76 31.89
N LEU A 560 14.66 19.96 31.44
CA LEU A 560 13.34 20.27 30.87
C LEU A 560 13.43 20.42 29.35
N LEU A 561 12.58 19.69 28.61
CA LEU A 561 12.55 19.79 27.15
C LEU A 561 12.08 21.17 26.71
N GLY A 562 12.92 21.90 25.97
CA GLY A 562 12.60 23.23 25.46
C GLY A 562 12.60 23.30 23.93
N ALA A 563 11.81 24.24 23.40
CA ALA A 563 11.89 24.68 22.01
C ALA A 563 12.56 26.05 21.92
N PHE A 564 13.34 26.24 20.86
CA PHE A 564 14.23 27.37 20.66
C PHE A 564 14.26 27.75 19.17
N SER A 565 14.99 28.80 18.80
CA SER A 565 15.17 29.18 17.40
C SER A 565 15.99 28.16 16.60
N THR A 566 16.65 27.22 17.28
CA THR A 566 17.36 26.11 16.65
C THR A 566 16.39 25.05 16.13
N PRO A 567 16.66 24.43 14.96
CA PRO A 567 15.79 23.39 14.42
C PRO A 567 15.60 22.18 15.34
N ALA A 568 16.61 21.82 16.14
CA ALA A 568 16.53 20.70 17.08
C ALA A 568 16.24 21.19 18.50
N LEU A 569 15.35 20.47 19.20
CA LEU A 569 15.05 20.71 20.62
C LEU A 569 16.18 20.16 21.50
N TYR A 570 16.34 20.74 22.69
CA TYR A 570 17.29 20.27 23.70
C TYR A 570 16.74 20.47 25.11
N TYR A 571 17.32 19.76 26.08
CA TYR A 571 17.01 19.94 27.49
C TYR A 571 17.68 21.19 28.06
N TYR A 572 16.95 21.92 28.90
CA TYR A 572 17.36 23.17 29.50
C TYR A 572 16.79 23.34 30.92
N TYR A 573 17.17 24.41 31.61
CA TYR A 573 16.51 24.79 32.86
C TYR A 573 15.16 25.45 32.57
N SER A 574 14.36 25.69 33.62
CA SER A 574 13.03 26.30 33.46
C SER A 574 13.16 27.70 32.86
N TRP A 575 12.71 27.86 31.61
CA TRP A 575 12.86 29.11 30.87
C TRP A 575 11.56 29.46 30.16
N GLY A 576 10.85 30.43 30.74
CA GLY A 576 9.65 31.06 30.18
C GLY A 576 8.65 30.08 29.56
N ASP A 577 8.11 30.46 28.42
CA ASP A 577 7.20 29.64 27.62
C ASP A 577 7.94 28.65 26.69
N ASN A 578 9.24 28.82 26.49
CA ASN A 578 10.07 27.92 25.68
C ASN A 578 10.08 26.48 26.20
N THR A 579 10.04 26.31 27.52
CA THR A 579 10.04 25.00 28.21
C THR A 579 8.65 24.53 28.65
N LYS A 580 7.59 25.22 28.22
CA LYS A 580 6.20 24.89 28.56
C LYS A 580 5.47 24.35 27.32
N TRP A 581 4.67 23.33 27.56
CA TRP A 581 3.92 22.60 26.53
C TRP A 581 2.46 22.50 26.93
N ILE A 582 1.55 22.72 25.99
CA ILE A 582 0.13 22.41 26.15
C ILE A 582 -0.06 20.96 25.73
N ILE A 583 -0.54 20.12 26.65
CA ILE A 583 -0.91 18.74 26.32
C ILE A 583 -2.37 18.69 25.83
N LYS A 584 -2.61 18.14 24.65
CA LYS A 584 -3.96 18.05 24.06
C LYS A 584 -4.30 16.64 23.65
N LYS A 585 -5.48 16.14 24.02
CA LYS A 585 -5.98 14.86 23.50
C LYS A 585 -6.25 14.97 22.00
N VAL A 586 -5.79 13.96 21.26
CA VAL A 586 -6.09 13.83 19.83
C VAL A 586 -7.59 13.58 19.63
N ASN A 587 -8.16 12.68 20.45
CA ASN A 587 -9.59 12.39 20.45
C ASN A 587 -10.29 13.23 21.52
N LYS A 588 -11.07 14.23 21.10
CA LYS A 588 -11.85 15.13 21.98
C LYS A 588 -13.03 14.41 22.65
N LYS A 589 -12.73 13.52 23.61
CA LYS A 589 -13.72 12.85 24.48
C LYS A 589 -14.23 13.84 25.55
N LYS A 590 -15.42 13.61 26.09
CA LYS A 590 -15.97 14.40 27.22
C LYS A 590 -15.08 14.34 28.47
N ASP A 591 -14.40 13.21 28.69
CA ASP A 591 -13.45 13.05 29.79
C ASP A 591 -12.11 13.70 29.46
N THR A 592 -11.77 14.73 30.23
CA THR A 592 -10.54 15.51 30.07
C THR A 592 -9.32 14.84 30.69
N THR A 593 -9.45 13.88 31.62
CA THR A 593 -8.29 13.19 32.22
C THR A 593 -7.53 12.40 31.17
N ILE A 594 -6.20 12.51 31.12
CA ILE A 594 -5.36 11.78 30.17
C ILE A 594 -4.98 10.42 30.74
N TYR A 595 -5.16 9.37 29.92
CA TYR A 595 -4.82 7.99 30.28
C TYR A 595 -3.74 7.44 29.35
N GLU A 596 -3.10 6.33 29.74
CA GLU A 596 -2.01 5.72 28.95
C GLU A 596 -2.40 5.31 27.52
N SER A 597 -3.69 5.03 27.29
CA SER A 597 -4.23 4.70 25.97
C SER A 597 -4.58 5.91 25.10
N ASP A 598 -4.64 7.12 25.67
CA ASP A 598 -5.01 8.30 24.91
C ASP A 598 -3.78 8.84 24.15
N ALA A 599 -3.94 9.00 22.83
CA ALA A 599 -2.99 9.75 22.03
C ALA A 599 -3.08 11.24 22.37
N VAL A 600 -1.93 11.90 22.53
CA VAL A 600 -1.82 13.32 22.85
C VAL A 600 -0.89 14.07 21.88
N TYR A 601 -1.19 15.34 21.67
CA TYR A 601 -0.30 16.33 21.11
C TYR A 601 0.41 17.07 22.24
N PHE A 602 1.67 17.44 22.02
CA PHE A 602 2.34 18.49 22.80
C PHE A 602 2.53 19.69 21.89
N ILE A 603 1.98 20.83 22.28
CA ILE A 603 2.06 22.09 21.52
C ILE A 603 2.92 23.05 22.33
N ASN A 604 3.98 23.61 21.75
CA ASN A 604 4.86 24.51 22.50
C ASN A 604 4.16 25.83 22.83
N LYS A 605 4.41 26.41 24.01
CA LYS A 605 3.80 27.70 24.40
C LYS A 605 4.47 28.94 23.81
N LYS A 606 5.74 28.87 23.41
CA LYS A 606 6.46 29.99 22.78
C LYS A 606 6.24 30.04 21.27
N TYR A 607 6.19 28.87 20.64
CA TYR A 607 5.98 28.71 19.21
C TYR A 607 4.54 28.26 18.96
N ASP A 608 3.64 29.23 18.85
CA ASP A 608 2.21 28.99 18.71
C ASP A 608 1.89 28.01 17.59
N ASN A 609 0.97 27.08 17.87
CA ASN A 609 0.52 26.01 16.96
C ASN A 609 1.61 25.04 16.46
N GLN A 610 2.82 25.03 17.04
CA GLN A 610 3.83 24.06 16.65
C GLN A 610 3.81 22.81 17.55
N TYR A 611 3.69 21.65 16.91
CA TYR A 611 3.60 20.34 17.54
C TYR A 611 4.99 19.75 17.77
N LEU A 612 5.24 19.16 18.95
CA LEU A 612 6.42 18.33 19.18
C LEU A 612 6.44 17.16 18.20
N CYS A 613 7.45 17.07 17.35
CA CYS A 613 7.55 16.04 16.32
C CYS A 613 9.01 15.59 16.10
N PRO A 614 9.23 14.42 15.49
CA PRO A 614 10.56 13.99 15.07
C PRO A 614 11.10 14.84 13.91
N LEU A 615 12.39 15.20 13.97
CA LEU A 615 13.16 15.84 12.92
C LEU A 615 14.07 14.83 12.21
N ILE A 616 13.81 14.55 10.93
CA ILE A 616 14.81 13.87 10.10
C ILE A 616 15.97 14.81 9.82
N GLN A 617 17.16 14.38 10.22
CA GLN A 617 18.38 14.89 9.64
C GLN A 617 18.62 14.12 8.34
N VAL A 618 18.62 14.83 7.21
CA VAL A 618 18.77 14.33 5.84
C VAL A 618 19.96 13.36 5.68
N ASN A 619 20.94 13.40 6.60
CA ASN A 619 22.19 12.64 6.54
C ASN A 619 22.40 11.56 7.65
N TYR A 620 21.46 11.33 8.58
CA TYR A 620 21.69 10.36 9.68
C TYR A 620 20.64 9.25 9.75
N ARG A 621 21.00 8.08 9.20
CA ARG A 621 20.30 6.81 9.42
C ARG A 621 20.65 6.29 10.81
N GLY A 622 19.81 6.54 11.82
CA GLY A 622 19.95 5.82 13.09
C GLY A 622 19.12 6.32 14.25
N ALA A 623 18.94 7.64 14.39
CA ALA A 623 18.02 8.19 15.39
C ALA A 623 17.64 9.64 15.07
N THR A 624 16.34 9.90 15.11
CA THR A 624 15.68 11.16 14.71
C THR A 624 15.70 12.14 15.88
N SER A 625 16.22 13.37 15.70
CA SER A 625 16.14 14.39 16.77
C SER A 625 14.68 14.83 16.96
N LEU A 626 14.39 15.65 17.96
CA LEU A 626 13.06 16.28 18.08
C LEU A 626 13.09 17.72 17.56
N THR A 627 11.96 18.20 17.05
CA THR A 627 11.69 19.58 16.63
C THR A 627 10.24 19.97 16.96
N THR A 628 9.85 21.18 16.60
CA THR A 628 8.45 21.61 16.58
C THR A 628 8.06 22.00 15.16
N ASP A 629 6.86 21.62 14.72
CA ASP A 629 6.36 21.90 13.37
C ASP A 629 4.85 22.17 13.38
N GLU A 630 4.39 23.20 12.67
CA GLU A 630 2.98 23.59 12.59
C GLU A 630 2.12 22.64 11.72
N LYS A 631 2.77 21.95 10.77
CA LYS A 631 2.13 21.10 9.75
C LYS A 631 2.18 19.63 10.13
N VAL A 632 3.03 19.22 11.07
CA VAL A 632 3.20 17.81 11.45
C VAL A 632 2.60 17.53 12.83
N PRO A 633 1.28 17.25 12.93
CA PRO A 633 0.64 16.90 14.19
C PRO A 633 1.05 15.49 14.61
N ALA A 634 2.23 15.37 15.22
CA ALA A 634 2.76 14.13 15.75
C ALA A 634 2.08 13.77 17.07
N CYS A 635 1.57 12.53 17.14
CA CYS A 635 0.91 12.02 18.33
C CYS A 635 1.89 11.26 19.21
N TRP A 636 1.69 11.40 20.52
CA TRP A 636 2.49 10.74 21.55
C TRP A 636 1.58 9.96 22.49
N TYR A 637 2.09 8.86 23.02
CA TYR A 637 1.44 8.08 24.07
C TYR A 637 2.34 8.09 25.29
N LEU A 638 1.77 8.39 26.45
CA LEU A 638 2.52 8.45 27.71
C LEU A 638 2.19 7.19 28.50
N LYS A 639 3.19 6.36 28.74
CA LYS A 639 3.03 5.10 29.48
C LYS A 639 3.75 5.21 30.81
N VAL A 640 3.20 4.63 31.87
CA VAL A 640 3.89 4.56 33.16
C VAL A 640 5.13 3.66 33.02
N PHE A 641 6.21 4.02 33.70
CA PHE A 641 7.49 3.33 33.52
C PHE A 641 7.46 1.86 33.92
#